data_AF-B4MMH4-F1
#
_entry.id   AF-B4MMH4-F1
#
_cell.length_a   1.000
_cell.length_b   1.000
_cell.length_c   1.000
_cell.angle_alpha   90.00
_cell.angle_beta   90.00
_cell.angle_gamma   90.00
#
_symmetry.space_group_name_H-M   'P 1'
#
loop_
_entity.id
_entity.type
_entity.pdbx_description
1 polymer ?
#
loop_
_entity_poly.entity_id
_entity_poly.type
_entity_poly.pdbx_seq_one_letter_code
_entity_poly.pdbx_strand_id
1 'polypeptide(L)'
;MSDSEIKLVDIEASQPQEHHELQLVSTSDIPSLDSTPKLSKRNSSERSLPLRSYSKWSPSEQGATLVWRDLCVYTNVGGSGRNMKRIINNSTGAIQAGTLMALMGASGSGKTTLMSTLAYRQPAGTVVQGDILINGRRIGPFMHRISGYVYQDDLFIGALTVMEHLNFMAHLRLDRRVSGEERRLIINELLERTGLISAAHTRIGSGDDKKVLSGGERKRLAFAVELLNNPVILFCDEPTTGLDSFSAQQLVATLYELAQKGTTILCTIHQPSSQLFDNFNNVMLLADGRVAFTGSPQHALSFFANHGYYCPEAYNPADFLIGVLATDPGYEQASQRSAQHLCDQFAVSSAAKQRDMLVNLEIHMAQSGNFPFDTEVESFRSVPWYKRFHVVWLRATLTLLRDPTIQWMRFLQKIAMAFIIGICFAGTTELTQLGVQAVQGALFIMISENTYHPMYSVLNVFPQGFPLFMRETRSGLYSTAQYYVANILAMLPGMIIEPLLFVIICYWLTGLRSTFHAFGVTAICVVLVMNVATACGCFFSTAFNSVPLAMAYLVPLDYIFMITSGIFIKISSLPLAFYWTQFLSWMLYANEAMTIAQWSGVQNITCFEESADLPCFHTGQDVLDKYSFNEDNLYRNILAIMGLYLGFHLMAYYCLWRRAHKI
;
A
#
# COMPACT_ATOMS: atom_id res chain seq x y z
N MET A 1 -34.65 -41.80 -43.94
CA MET A 1 -34.22 -42.97 -43.14
C MET A 1 -33.91 -42.41 -41.76
N SER A 2 -34.95 -42.36 -40.92
CA SER A 2 -35.21 -43.31 -39.82
C SER A 2 -34.26 -43.02 -38.65
N ASP A 3 -34.66 -42.47 -37.52
CA ASP A 3 -35.69 -42.83 -36.53
C ASP A 3 -34.95 -43.07 -35.21
N SER A 4 -35.54 -42.51 -34.14
CA SER A 4 -35.52 -42.90 -32.72
C SER A 4 -34.52 -43.95 -32.21
N GLU A 5 -33.95 -43.72 -31.01
CA GLU A 5 -34.41 -44.44 -29.80
C GLU A 5 -33.77 -43.97 -28.50
N ILE A 6 -34.62 -43.99 -27.48
CA ILE A 6 -34.42 -43.75 -26.04
C ILE A 6 -33.87 -45.04 -25.41
N LYS A 7 -33.04 -44.94 -24.36
CA LYS A 7 -32.97 -45.98 -23.31
C LYS A 7 -32.61 -45.41 -21.93
N LEU A 8 -33.54 -45.63 -20.99
CA LEU A 8 -33.43 -45.56 -19.53
C LEU A 8 -32.61 -46.73 -18.98
N VAL A 9 -32.02 -46.58 -17.78
CA VAL A 9 -32.09 -47.57 -16.67
C VAL A 9 -31.98 -46.87 -15.31
N ASP A 10 -33.10 -46.96 -14.57
CA ASP A 10 -33.38 -47.18 -13.13
C ASP A 10 -32.32 -47.02 -12.03
N ILE A 11 -32.72 -46.40 -10.91
CA ILE A 11 -32.53 -46.91 -9.53
C ILE A 11 -33.75 -46.54 -8.64
N GLU A 12 -34.34 -47.55 -8.01
CA GLU A 12 -35.45 -47.49 -7.04
C GLU A 12 -35.05 -47.10 -5.59
N ALA A 13 -35.95 -46.34 -4.96
CA ALA A 13 -36.53 -46.44 -3.59
C ALA A 13 -35.68 -46.74 -2.33
N SER A 14 -35.78 -45.88 -1.30
CA SER A 14 -36.70 -45.99 -0.13
C SER A 14 -36.25 -45.15 1.11
N GLN A 15 -37.27 -44.69 1.88
CA GLN A 15 -37.40 -43.68 2.97
C GLN A 15 -36.69 -43.99 4.33
N PRO A 16 -36.84 -43.24 5.48
CA PRO A 16 -37.73 -42.12 5.89
C PRO A 16 -37.07 -40.92 6.63
N GLN A 17 -37.58 -39.68 6.57
CA GLN A 17 -38.54 -38.99 7.49
C GLN A 17 -38.28 -39.09 9.02
N GLU A 18 -37.91 -37.96 9.63
CA GLU A 18 -38.18 -37.63 11.05
C GLU A 18 -38.77 -36.21 11.16
N HIS A 19 -39.90 -36.13 11.86
CA HIS A 19 -40.61 -34.92 12.28
C HIS A 19 -40.10 -34.46 13.65
N HIS A 20 -40.03 -33.15 13.91
CA HIS A 20 -40.37 -32.62 15.23
C HIS A 20 -40.89 -31.17 15.16
N GLU A 21 -41.79 -30.88 16.10
CA GLU A 21 -42.83 -29.88 16.10
C GLU A 21 -42.37 -28.44 16.37
N LEU A 22 -43.11 -27.49 15.79
CA LEU A 22 -43.10 -26.07 16.15
C LEU A 22 -44.00 -25.83 17.36
N GLN A 23 -43.41 -25.46 18.50
CA GLN A 23 -44.14 -24.89 19.63
C GLN A 23 -44.27 -23.37 19.47
N LEU A 24 -45.51 -22.90 19.39
CA LEU A 24 -45.92 -21.50 19.48
C LEU A 24 -45.75 -21.02 20.94
N VAL A 25 -44.97 -19.95 21.14
CA VAL A 25 -44.91 -19.21 22.41
C VAL A 25 -45.62 -17.86 22.23
N SER A 26 -46.47 -17.58 23.22
CA SER A 26 -47.45 -16.51 23.34
C SER A 26 -46.86 -15.10 23.39
N THR A 27 -47.60 -14.17 22.78
CA THR A 27 -47.43 -12.72 22.81
C THR A 27 -47.92 -12.13 24.14
N SER A 28 -47.01 -11.82 25.06
CA SER A 28 -47.20 -10.81 26.10
C SER A 28 -45.84 -10.52 26.74
N ASP A 29 -45.35 -9.29 26.54
CA ASP A 29 -44.32 -8.55 27.29
C ASP A 29 -43.34 -7.82 26.35
N ILE A 30 -43.80 -6.69 25.81
CA ILE A 30 -42.95 -5.68 25.17
C ILE A 30 -42.87 -4.49 26.14
N PRO A 31 -41.71 -4.17 26.74
CA PRO A 31 -41.50 -2.90 27.41
C PRO A 31 -41.33 -1.79 26.35
N SER A 32 -42.06 -0.70 26.54
CA SER A 32 -42.05 0.50 25.70
C SER A 32 -40.64 1.11 25.57
N LEU A 33 -40.12 1.12 24.34
CA LEU A 33 -38.82 1.69 23.99
C LEU A 33 -38.96 3.17 23.59
N ASP A 34 -39.30 4.03 24.55
CA ASP A 34 -39.33 5.48 24.36
C ASP A 34 -38.00 6.09 24.82
N SER A 35 -36.96 5.92 23.99
CA SER A 35 -35.70 6.68 24.05
C SER A 35 -34.80 6.36 22.85
N THR A 36 -35.27 6.70 21.65
CA THR A 36 -34.35 6.79 20.50
C THR A 36 -33.56 8.10 20.59
N PRO A 37 -32.22 8.08 20.45
CA PRO A 37 -31.45 9.30 20.28
C PRO A 37 -31.86 9.93 18.94
N LYS A 38 -32.11 11.25 18.95
CA LYS A 38 -32.53 12.04 17.78
C LYS A 38 -31.55 11.88 16.61
N LEU A 39 -31.78 10.89 15.76
CA LEU A 39 -31.25 10.86 14.40
C LEU A 39 -31.82 12.09 13.69
N SER A 40 -30.98 13.05 13.32
CA SER A 40 -31.39 14.11 12.40
C SER A 40 -31.78 13.44 11.08
N LYS A 41 -33.09 13.37 10.81
CA LYS A 41 -33.65 12.97 9.51
C LYS A 41 -33.01 13.82 8.41
N ARG A 42 -31.99 13.31 7.74
CA ARG A 42 -31.57 13.81 6.43
C ARG A 42 -32.57 13.24 5.42
N ASN A 43 -33.65 13.99 5.19
CA ASN A 43 -34.63 13.66 4.15
C ASN A 43 -33.95 13.66 2.78
N SER A 44 -34.12 12.56 2.05
CA SER A 44 -33.66 12.29 0.68
C SER A 44 -34.65 12.82 -0.37
N SER A 45 -35.14 14.05 -0.19
CA SER A 45 -35.95 14.77 -1.18
C SER A 45 -35.05 15.77 -1.92
N GLU A 46 -35.18 15.84 -3.26
CA GLU A 46 -34.49 16.75 -4.19
C GLU A 46 -34.04 18.06 -3.53
N ARG A 47 -32.75 18.13 -3.16
CA ARG A 47 -32.15 19.34 -2.61
C ARG A 47 -31.73 20.23 -3.77
N SER A 48 -32.53 21.25 -4.07
CA SER A 48 -31.95 22.48 -4.61
C SER A 48 -30.96 23.01 -3.56
N LEU A 49 -29.71 23.27 -3.97
CA LEU A 49 -28.71 23.81 -3.07
C LEU A 49 -29.23 25.16 -2.51
N PRO A 50 -29.27 25.35 -1.18
CA PRO A 50 -29.74 26.60 -0.62
C PRO A 50 -28.85 27.76 -1.08
N LEU A 51 -29.44 28.95 -1.24
CA LEU A 51 -28.69 30.17 -1.50
C LEU A 51 -27.59 30.35 -0.45
N ARG A 52 -26.38 30.64 -0.93
CA ARG A 52 -25.16 30.74 -0.13
C ARG A 52 -25.37 31.73 1.03
N SER A 53 -25.19 31.26 2.26
CA SER A 53 -25.25 32.11 3.44
C SER A 53 -23.89 32.78 3.67
N TYR A 54 -23.90 34.11 3.77
CA TYR A 54 -22.70 34.91 4.03
C TYR A 54 -22.28 34.93 5.51
N SER A 55 -23.07 34.36 6.42
CA SER A 55 -22.79 34.33 7.86
C SER A 55 -22.27 32.97 8.36
N LYS A 56 -22.55 31.88 7.64
CA LYS A 56 -22.11 30.52 7.99
C LYS A 56 -21.52 29.84 6.76
N TRP A 57 -20.28 29.36 6.87
CA TRP A 57 -19.66 28.52 5.84
C TRP A 57 -19.83 27.07 6.21
N SER A 58 -20.57 26.38 5.34
CA SER A 58 -20.67 24.93 5.39
C SER A 58 -20.74 24.44 3.95
N PRO A 59 -19.58 24.11 3.33
CA PRO A 59 -19.55 23.56 1.98
C PRO A 59 -20.39 22.28 1.84
N SER A 60 -20.60 21.56 2.94
CA SER A 60 -21.46 20.38 2.99
C SER A 60 -22.96 20.68 2.87
N GLU A 61 -23.39 21.90 3.22
CA GLU A 61 -24.79 22.34 3.14
C GLU A 61 -25.05 23.17 1.87
N GLN A 62 -24.06 23.95 1.42
CA GLN A 62 -24.19 24.92 0.32
C GLN A 62 -23.58 24.43 -1.00
N GLY A 63 -22.85 23.32 -0.99
CA GLY A 63 -21.98 22.90 -2.08
C GLY A 63 -20.66 23.68 -2.10
N ALA A 64 -19.67 23.19 -2.85
CA ALA A 64 -18.31 23.70 -2.83
C ALA A 64 -17.87 24.28 -4.19
N THR A 65 -17.89 25.59 -4.34
CA THR A 65 -17.30 26.27 -5.50
C THR A 65 -15.79 26.34 -5.34
N LEU A 66 -15.04 25.65 -6.20
CA LEU A 66 -13.58 25.65 -6.24
C LEU A 66 -13.10 26.70 -7.24
N VAL A 67 -12.22 27.60 -6.81
CA VAL A 67 -11.64 28.66 -7.64
C VAL A 67 -10.13 28.66 -7.50
N TRP A 68 -9.42 28.90 -8.59
CA TRP A 68 -8.00 29.20 -8.56
C TRP A 68 -7.66 30.38 -9.48
N ARG A 69 -6.64 31.14 -9.09
CA ARG A 69 -6.17 32.32 -9.83
C ARG A 69 -4.66 32.32 -9.95
N ASP A 70 -4.19 32.64 -11.16
CA ASP A 70 -2.78 32.85 -11.50
C ASP A 70 -1.89 31.68 -11.06
N LEU A 71 -2.43 30.46 -11.13
CA LEU A 71 -1.78 29.27 -10.62
C LEU A 71 -0.59 28.92 -11.51
N CYS A 72 0.58 28.82 -10.91
CA CYS A 72 1.83 28.41 -11.55
C CYS A 72 2.46 27.28 -10.76
N VAL A 73 2.87 26.23 -11.46
CA VAL A 73 3.43 25.02 -10.82
C VAL A 73 4.79 24.73 -11.42
N TYR A 74 5.79 24.60 -10.55
CA TYR A 74 7.17 24.29 -10.92
C TYR A 74 7.58 22.97 -10.28
N THR A 75 8.20 22.10 -11.06
CA THR A 75 8.72 20.80 -10.61
C THR A 75 10.20 20.69 -10.94
N ASN A 76 10.92 19.96 -10.10
CA ASN A 76 12.34 19.72 -10.25
C ASN A 76 12.60 18.64 -11.32
N VAL A 77 13.30 19.00 -12.39
CA VAL A 77 13.68 18.07 -13.46
C VAL A 77 15.13 17.65 -13.25
N GLY A 78 15.35 16.42 -12.76
CA GLY A 78 16.68 15.79 -12.72
C GLY A 78 17.29 15.50 -11.35
N GLY A 79 16.51 15.51 -10.25
CA GLY A 79 16.95 15.05 -8.91
C GLY A 79 17.97 15.95 -8.18
N SER A 80 18.74 16.74 -8.92
CA SER A 80 19.54 17.86 -8.42
C SER A 80 18.68 19.12 -8.55
N GLY A 81 18.24 19.71 -7.43
CA GLY A 81 17.31 20.86 -7.34
C GLY A 81 17.73 22.17 -8.00
N ARG A 82 18.52 22.13 -9.07
CA ARG A 82 19.03 23.29 -9.82
C ARG A 82 18.14 23.68 -11.01
N ASN A 83 17.36 22.77 -11.58
CA ASN A 83 16.54 23.05 -12.77
C ASN A 83 15.04 22.83 -12.49
N MET A 84 14.32 23.91 -12.22
CA MET A 84 12.87 23.89 -12.08
C MET A 84 12.20 24.09 -13.44
N LYS A 85 11.40 23.12 -13.87
CA LYS A 85 10.54 23.26 -15.06
C LYS A 85 9.16 23.73 -14.63
N ARG A 86 8.67 24.80 -15.27
CA ARG A 86 7.30 25.26 -15.11
C ARG A 86 6.37 24.36 -15.94
N ILE A 87 5.38 23.76 -15.29
CA ILE A 87 4.39 22.87 -15.92
C ILE A 87 3.05 23.57 -16.10
N ILE A 88 2.62 24.38 -15.13
CA ILE A 88 1.38 25.17 -15.21
C ILE A 88 1.72 26.66 -15.31
N ASN A 89 1.05 27.33 -16.24
CA ASN A 89 1.39 28.68 -16.70
C ASN A 89 0.20 29.63 -16.51
N ASN A 90 0.13 30.28 -15.34
CA ASN A 90 -0.85 31.31 -15.02
C ASN A 90 -2.30 30.84 -15.27
N SER A 91 -2.63 29.65 -14.78
CA SER A 91 -3.95 29.06 -14.95
C SER A 91 -4.94 29.73 -13.99
N THR A 92 -6.08 30.15 -14.52
CA THR A 92 -7.20 30.71 -13.75
C THR A 92 -8.48 29.98 -14.15
N GLY A 93 -9.26 29.58 -13.16
CA GLY A 93 -10.44 28.76 -13.38
C GLY A 93 -11.36 28.65 -12.17
N ALA A 94 -12.55 28.14 -12.43
CA ALA A 94 -13.58 27.96 -11.42
C ALA A 94 -14.49 26.78 -11.75
N ILE A 95 -14.91 26.06 -10.72
CA ILE A 95 -15.84 24.94 -10.78
C ILE A 95 -16.93 25.22 -9.76
N GLN A 96 -18.16 25.34 -10.24
CA GLN A 96 -19.31 25.64 -9.39
C GLN A 96 -19.79 24.38 -8.66
N ALA A 97 -20.44 24.59 -7.51
CA ALA A 97 -21.09 23.53 -6.77
C ALA A 97 -22.03 22.69 -7.64
N GLY A 98 -21.97 21.37 -7.45
CA GLY A 98 -22.84 20.42 -8.15
C GLY A 98 -22.61 20.27 -9.65
N THR A 99 -21.44 20.71 -10.14
CA THR A 99 -21.05 20.53 -11.55
C THR A 99 -20.04 19.40 -11.71
N LEU A 100 -20.18 18.65 -12.81
CA LEU A 100 -19.21 17.69 -13.30
C LEU A 100 -18.37 18.36 -14.40
N MET A 101 -17.09 18.61 -14.11
CA MET A 101 -16.14 19.21 -15.04
C MET A 101 -15.12 18.19 -15.57
N ALA A 102 -14.99 18.09 -16.89
CA ALA A 102 -13.93 17.33 -17.54
C ALA A 102 -12.72 18.21 -17.86
N LEU A 103 -11.54 17.80 -17.36
CA LEU A 103 -10.24 18.37 -17.70
C LEU A 103 -9.60 17.53 -18.82
N MET A 104 -9.42 18.16 -19.99
CA MET A 104 -8.96 17.51 -21.21
C MET A 104 -7.77 18.26 -21.83
N GLY A 105 -7.03 17.57 -22.70
CA GLY A 105 -5.85 18.10 -23.35
C GLY A 105 -4.87 16.99 -23.74
N ALA A 106 -3.89 17.32 -24.58
CA ALA A 106 -2.89 16.35 -25.04
C ALA A 106 -2.06 15.74 -23.89
N SER A 107 -1.40 14.61 -24.15
CA SER A 107 -0.47 14.04 -23.18
C SER A 107 0.64 15.04 -22.85
N GLY A 108 1.02 15.15 -21.58
CA GLY A 108 2.02 16.12 -21.13
C GLY A 108 1.53 17.57 -20.99
N SER A 109 0.26 17.89 -21.29
CA SER A 109 -0.25 19.28 -21.19
C SER A 109 -0.35 19.82 -19.77
N GLY A 110 -0.22 18.97 -18.74
CA GLY A 110 -0.27 19.37 -17.33
C GLY A 110 -1.56 19.01 -16.58
N LYS A 111 -2.47 18.21 -17.17
CA LYS A 111 -3.77 17.83 -16.57
C LYS A 111 -3.65 17.30 -15.13
N THR A 112 -2.91 16.20 -14.95
CA THR A 112 -2.68 15.57 -13.64
C THR A 112 -1.94 16.50 -12.68
N THR A 113 -1.03 17.34 -13.18
CA THR A 113 -0.31 18.33 -12.36
C THR A 113 -1.24 19.42 -11.84
N LEU A 114 -2.14 19.96 -12.69
CA LEU A 114 -3.15 20.93 -12.27
C LEU A 114 -4.08 20.29 -11.23
N MET A 115 -4.64 19.12 -11.53
CA MET A 115 -5.60 18.48 -10.63
C MET A 115 -4.99 18.10 -9.28
N SER A 116 -3.79 17.50 -9.26
CA SER A 116 -3.09 17.17 -8.01
C SER A 116 -2.74 18.42 -7.20
N THR A 117 -2.40 19.53 -7.86
CA THR A 117 -2.16 20.82 -7.20
C THR A 117 -3.44 21.39 -6.57
N LEU A 118 -4.56 21.35 -7.30
CA LEU A 118 -5.87 21.78 -6.77
C LEU A 118 -6.32 20.94 -5.57
N ALA A 119 -5.98 19.65 -5.56
CA ALA A 119 -6.24 18.74 -4.46
C ALA A 119 -5.21 18.83 -3.30
N TYR A 120 -4.21 19.72 -3.40
CA TYR A 120 -3.05 19.80 -2.50
C TYR A 120 -2.20 18.52 -2.40
N ARG A 121 -2.30 17.62 -3.38
CA ARG A 121 -1.62 16.30 -3.45
C ARG A 121 -0.40 16.28 -4.38
N GLN A 122 0.23 17.42 -4.60
CA GLN A 122 1.43 17.53 -5.43
C GLN A 122 2.62 16.73 -4.84
N PRO A 123 3.52 16.19 -5.68
CA PRO A 123 4.76 15.54 -5.23
C PRO A 123 5.66 16.49 -4.43
N ALA A 124 6.52 15.97 -3.53
CA ALA A 124 7.45 16.84 -2.82
C ALA A 124 8.45 17.51 -3.79
N GLY A 125 8.92 18.69 -3.41
CA GLY A 125 9.77 19.53 -4.25
C GLY A 125 9.01 20.29 -5.35
N THR A 126 7.68 20.20 -5.38
CA THR A 126 6.85 21.05 -6.25
C THR A 126 6.60 22.41 -5.58
N VAL A 127 6.87 23.48 -6.31
CA VAL A 127 6.59 24.86 -5.88
C VAL A 127 5.31 25.33 -6.56
N VAL A 128 4.35 25.77 -5.76
CA VAL A 128 3.04 26.26 -6.22
C VAL A 128 2.96 27.75 -5.91
N GLN A 129 2.63 28.55 -6.93
CA GLN A 129 2.32 29.97 -6.82
C GLN A 129 0.87 30.20 -7.28
N GLY A 130 0.21 31.22 -6.75
CA GLY A 130 -1.19 31.54 -7.04
C GLY A 130 -2.13 31.20 -5.89
N ASP A 131 -3.42 31.45 -6.11
CA ASP A 131 -4.47 31.29 -5.12
C ASP A 131 -5.34 30.07 -5.42
N ILE A 132 -5.68 29.29 -4.40
CA ILE A 132 -6.70 28.22 -4.46
C ILE A 132 -7.70 28.47 -3.33
N LEU A 133 -8.98 28.63 -3.70
CA LEU A 133 -10.05 28.96 -2.78
C LEU A 133 -11.23 28.01 -2.93
N ILE A 134 -11.91 27.72 -1.82
CA ILE A 134 -13.21 27.04 -1.80
C ILE A 134 -14.22 27.94 -1.13
N ASN A 135 -15.29 28.28 -1.84
CA ASN A 135 -16.31 29.22 -1.38
C ASN A 135 -15.65 30.48 -0.80
N GLY A 136 -14.71 31.07 -1.53
CA GLY A 136 -14.04 32.32 -1.15
C GLY A 136 -13.17 32.16 0.10
N ARG A 137 -12.58 30.99 0.34
CA ARG A 137 -11.66 30.78 1.46
C ARG A 137 -10.44 29.97 1.05
N ARG A 138 -9.26 30.37 1.53
CA ARG A 138 -8.03 29.59 1.37
C ARG A 138 -8.05 28.41 2.35
N ILE A 139 -8.08 27.20 1.82
CA ILE A 139 -8.18 25.98 2.62
C ILE A 139 -6.80 25.41 2.99
N GLY A 140 -5.80 25.61 2.14
CA GLY A 140 -4.47 25.05 2.39
C GLY A 140 -4.49 23.51 2.46
N PRO A 141 -3.62 22.90 3.27
CA PRO A 141 -3.54 21.43 3.42
C PRO A 141 -4.83 20.76 3.95
N PHE A 142 -5.79 21.53 4.49
CA PHE A 142 -7.08 20.98 4.91
C PHE A 142 -7.90 20.41 3.73
N MET A 143 -7.53 20.74 2.48
CA MET A 143 -8.12 20.21 1.27
C MET A 143 -8.20 18.68 1.27
N HIS A 144 -7.18 18.00 1.81
CA HIS A 144 -7.13 16.53 1.88
C HIS A 144 -8.29 15.89 2.64
N ARG A 145 -8.93 16.63 3.56
CA ARG A 145 -10.01 16.11 4.40
C ARG A 145 -11.40 16.33 3.81
N ILE A 146 -11.56 17.44 3.09
CA ILE A 146 -12.85 17.82 2.49
C ILE A 146 -13.00 17.33 1.06
N SER A 147 -11.91 16.85 0.45
CA SER A 147 -11.90 16.30 -0.91
C SER A 147 -11.51 14.83 -0.97
N GLY A 148 -12.15 14.09 -1.87
CA GLY A 148 -11.73 12.75 -2.28
C GLY A 148 -10.81 12.83 -3.49
N TYR A 149 -9.84 11.92 -3.60
CA TYR A 149 -8.96 11.84 -4.78
C TYR A 149 -8.86 10.39 -5.26
N VAL A 150 -9.49 10.12 -6.40
CA VAL A 150 -9.41 8.83 -7.09
C VAL A 150 -8.20 8.90 -8.03
N TYR A 151 -7.22 8.04 -7.77
CA TYR A 151 -6.00 7.96 -8.56
C TYR A 151 -6.24 7.12 -9.83
N GLN A 152 -5.38 7.33 -10.84
CA GLN A 152 -5.36 6.55 -12.07
C GLN A 152 -5.11 5.05 -11.78
N ASP A 153 -4.14 4.75 -10.91
CA ASP A 153 -3.82 3.39 -10.51
C ASP A 153 -4.61 2.92 -9.27
N ASP A 154 -5.30 1.80 -9.43
CA ASP A 154 -6.09 1.14 -8.40
C ASP A 154 -5.22 0.21 -7.54
N LEU A 155 -4.47 0.80 -6.61
CA LEU A 155 -3.62 0.07 -5.70
C LEU A 155 -4.41 -0.49 -4.51
N PHE A 156 -4.51 -1.81 -4.41
CA PHE A 156 -5.20 -2.51 -3.34
C PHE A 156 -4.40 -3.72 -2.83
N ILE A 157 -4.74 -4.18 -1.63
CA ILE A 157 -4.25 -5.46 -1.09
C ILE A 157 -5.18 -6.56 -1.59
N GLY A 158 -4.72 -7.40 -2.50
CA GLY A 158 -5.53 -8.42 -3.16
C GLY A 158 -6.13 -9.48 -2.21
N ALA A 159 -5.49 -9.75 -1.08
CA ALA A 159 -5.93 -10.75 -0.09
C ALA A 159 -7.22 -10.37 0.67
N LEU A 160 -7.62 -9.10 0.63
CA LEU A 160 -8.80 -8.60 1.32
C LEU A 160 -10.06 -8.71 0.46
N THR A 161 -11.21 -8.85 1.10
CA THR A 161 -12.51 -8.67 0.45
C THR A 161 -12.90 -7.18 0.34
N VAL A 162 -13.87 -6.88 -0.51
CA VAL A 162 -14.45 -5.52 -0.64
C VAL A 162 -14.92 -4.98 0.71
N MET A 163 -15.72 -5.76 1.44
CA MET A 163 -16.26 -5.40 2.75
C MET A 163 -15.16 -5.14 3.78
N GLU A 164 -14.16 -6.02 3.84
CA GLU A 164 -13.02 -5.83 4.76
C GLU A 164 -12.24 -4.57 4.40
N HIS A 165 -11.93 -4.35 3.13
CA HIS A 165 -11.19 -3.18 2.70
C HIS A 165 -11.93 -1.87 3.03
N LEU A 166 -13.24 -1.81 2.76
CA LEU A 166 -14.07 -0.66 3.14
C LEU A 166 -14.12 -0.48 4.66
N ASN A 167 -14.22 -1.56 5.42
CA ASN A 167 -14.21 -1.48 6.88
C ASN A 167 -12.85 -0.97 7.40
N PHE A 168 -11.73 -1.44 6.85
CA PHE A 168 -10.40 -0.93 7.18
C PHE A 168 -10.26 0.56 6.87
N MET A 169 -10.66 0.98 5.67
CA MET A 169 -10.61 2.38 5.26
C MET A 169 -11.52 3.26 6.11
N ALA A 170 -12.73 2.78 6.43
CA ALA A 170 -13.68 3.46 7.29
C ALA A 170 -13.12 3.66 8.71
N HIS A 171 -12.43 2.67 9.28
CA HIS A 171 -11.74 2.80 10.57
C HIS A 171 -10.63 3.84 10.58
N LEU A 172 -10.03 4.16 9.44
CA LEU A 172 -8.91 5.10 9.35
C LEU A 172 -9.36 6.51 8.92
N ARG A 173 -10.42 6.61 8.11
CA ARG A 173 -10.89 7.85 7.49
C ARG A 173 -12.03 8.54 8.25
N LEU A 174 -12.92 7.79 8.89
CA LEU A 174 -14.07 8.35 9.61
C LEU A 174 -13.66 8.97 10.95
N ASP A 175 -14.52 9.87 11.47
CA ASP A 175 -14.35 10.45 12.80
C ASP A 175 -14.43 9.37 13.88
N ARG A 176 -13.57 9.49 14.90
CA ARG A 176 -13.51 8.55 16.03
C ARG A 176 -14.84 8.36 16.77
N ARG A 177 -15.77 9.32 16.69
CA ARG A 177 -17.09 9.28 17.33
C ARG A 177 -18.12 8.43 16.59
N VAL A 178 -17.88 8.10 15.31
CA VAL A 178 -18.77 7.24 14.53
C VAL A 178 -18.83 5.86 15.18
N SER A 179 -20.05 5.41 15.51
CA SER A 179 -20.25 4.11 16.15
C SER A 179 -19.98 2.95 15.17
N GLY A 180 -19.78 1.75 15.71
CA GLY A 180 -19.60 0.55 14.86
C GLY A 180 -20.80 0.28 13.95
N GLU A 181 -22.02 0.47 14.47
CA GLU A 181 -23.27 0.31 13.73
C GLU A 181 -23.44 1.39 12.66
N GLU A 182 -23.19 2.66 13.00
CA GLU A 182 -23.26 3.76 12.04
C GLU A 182 -22.27 3.58 10.89
N ARG A 183 -21.04 3.14 11.20
CA ARG A 183 -20.06 2.79 10.18
C ARG A 183 -20.54 1.66 9.27
N ARG A 184 -21.19 0.62 9.82
CA ARG A 184 -21.74 -0.49 9.03
C ARG A 184 -22.84 0.00 8.09
N LEU A 185 -23.71 0.90 8.56
CA LEU A 185 -24.73 1.55 7.72
C LEU A 185 -24.11 2.35 6.58
N ILE A 186 -23.09 3.17 6.86
CA ILE A 186 -22.35 3.92 5.84
C ILE A 186 -21.75 2.98 4.78
N ILE A 187 -21.11 1.90 5.20
CA ILE A 187 -20.50 0.93 4.27
C ILE A 187 -21.57 0.27 3.40
N ASN A 188 -22.69 -0.16 3.98
CA ASN A 188 -23.79 -0.76 3.23
C ASN A 188 -24.41 0.20 2.21
N GLU A 189 -24.63 1.46 2.60
CA GLU A 189 -25.12 2.50 1.69
C GLU A 189 -24.14 2.72 0.52
N LEU A 190 -22.83 2.72 0.79
CA LEU A 190 -21.81 2.86 -0.25
C LEU A 190 -21.78 1.65 -1.20
N LEU A 191 -21.92 0.43 -0.67
CA LEU A 191 -22.00 -0.79 -1.49
C LEU A 191 -23.21 -0.74 -2.42
N GLU A 192 -24.35 -0.25 -1.94
CA GLU A 192 -25.55 -0.05 -2.76
C GLU A 192 -25.33 1.01 -3.84
N ARG A 193 -24.88 2.21 -3.44
CA ARG A 193 -24.64 3.34 -4.34
C ARG A 193 -23.60 3.06 -5.42
N THR A 194 -22.63 2.20 -5.14
CA THR A 194 -21.57 1.82 -6.10
C THR A 194 -21.84 0.50 -6.81
N GLY A 195 -22.99 -0.14 -6.57
CA GLY A 195 -23.34 -1.41 -7.21
C GLY A 195 -22.34 -2.53 -6.90
N LEU A 196 -21.84 -2.59 -5.66
CA LEU A 196 -20.87 -3.57 -5.18
C LEU A 196 -21.47 -4.58 -4.17
N ILE A 197 -22.77 -4.57 -3.94
CA ILE A 197 -23.44 -5.48 -2.99
C ILE A 197 -23.12 -6.95 -3.30
N SER A 198 -23.26 -7.37 -4.56
CA SER A 198 -22.99 -8.75 -4.99
C SER A 198 -21.51 -9.15 -4.81
N ALA A 199 -20.60 -8.17 -4.86
CA ALA A 199 -19.16 -8.36 -4.74
C ALA A 199 -18.62 -8.10 -3.32
N ALA A 200 -19.47 -7.80 -2.34
CA ALA A 200 -19.06 -7.38 -0.99
C ALA A 200 -18.11 -8.37 -0.29
N HIS A 201 -18.32 -9.68 -0.51
CA HIS A 201 -17.50 -10.75 0.07
C HIS A 201 -16.51 -11.37 -0.93
N THR A 202 -16.39 -10.79 -2.12
CA THR A 202 -15.42 -11.20 -3.14
C THR A 202 -14.05 -10.61 -2.81
N ARG A 203 -12.98 -11.40 -3.02
CA ARG A 203 -11.60 -10.92 -2.86
C ARG A 203 -11.27 -9.89 -3.94
N ILE A 204 -10.50 -8.86 -3.58
CA ILE A 204 -10.08 -7.84 -4.54
C ILE A 204 -9.17 -8.46 -5.61
N GLY A 205 -8.24 -9.32 -5.16
CA GLY A 205 -7.34 -10.10 -6.00
C GLY A 205 -6.34 -9.29 -6.85
N SER A 206 -5.29 -9.96 -7.28
CA SER A 206 -4.33 -9.45 -8.27
C SER A 206 -4.02 -10.57 -9.27
N GLY A 207 -4.78 -10.65 -10.36
CA GLY A 207 -4.55 -11.63 -11.44
C GLY A 207 -4.93 -13.08 -11.12
N ASP A 208 -5.25 -13.84 -12.18
CA ASP A 208 -5.55 -15.28 -12.36
C ASP A 208 -6.43 -16.07 -11.36
N ASP A 209 -6.81 -15.52 -10.23
CA ASP A 209 -7.76 -16.14 -9.31
C ASP A 209 -9.18 -16.14 -9.91
N LYS A 210 -9.83 -17.31 -10.01
CA LYS A 210 -11.15 -17.48 -10.64
C LYS A 210 -12.32 -16.70 -9.99
N LYS A 211 -12.13 -16.08 -8.82
CA LYS A 211 -13.14 -15.28 -8.08
C LYS A 211 -12.54 -13.97 -7.55
N VAL A 212 -12.17 -13.08 -8.46
CA VAL A 212 -11.68 -11.72 -8.17
C VAL A 212 -12.58 -10.67 -8.78
N LEU A 213 -12.42 -9.42 -8.32
CA LEU A 213 -13.13 -8.28 -8.90
C LEU A 213 -12.71 -8.03 -10.34
N SER A 214 -13.69 -7.73 -11.19
CA SER A 214 -13.48 -7.15 -12.51
C SER A 214 -12.81 -5.77 -12.42
N GLY A 215 -12.24 -5.29 -13.54
CA GLY A 215 -11.66 -3.93 -13.61
C GLY A 215 -12.67 -2.84 -13.24
N GLY A 216 -13.92 -2.97 -13.73
CA GLY A 216 -15.03 -2.08 -13.38
C GLY A 216 -15.38 -2.08 -11.89
N GLU A 217 -15.49 -3.26 -11.27
CA GLU A 217 -15.76 -3.36 -9.83
C GLU A 217 -14.62 -2.80 -8.98
N ARG A 218 -13.37 -3.03 -9.41
CA ARG A 218 -12.18 -2.47 -8.75
C ARG A 218 -12.16 -0.94 -8.80
N LYS A 219 -12.52 -0.36 -9.94
CA LYS A 219 -12.70 1.10 -10.07
C LYS A 219 -13.79 1.59 -9.12
N ARG A 220 -14.98 0.95 -9.12
CA ARG A 220 -16.09 1.31 -8.21
C ARG A 220 -15.69 1.21 -6.73
N LEU A 221 -14.84 0.25 -6.36
CA LEU A 221 -14.28 0.17 -5.01
C LEU A 221 -13.38 1.37 -4.69
N ALA A 222 -12.55 1.83 -5.64
CA ALA A 222 -11.74 3.02 -5.46
C ALA A 222 -12.61 4.27 -5.20
N PHE A 223 -13.73 4.40 -5.92
CA PHE A 223 -14.73 5.44 -5.65
C PHE A 223 -15.36 5.30 -4.27
N ALA A 224 -15.80 4.09 -3.89
CA ALA A 224 -16.41 3.83 -2.59
C ALA A 224 -15.50 4.26 -1.43
N VAL A 225 -14.19 3.99 -1.53
CA VAL A 225 -13.20 4.40 -0.52
C VAL A 225 -13.07 5.92 -0.39
N GLU A 226 -13.09 6.64 -1.50
CA GLU A 226 -13.02 8.11 -1.49
C GLU A 226 -14.34 8.75 -1.05
N LEU A 227 -15.47 8.07 -1.25
CA LEU A 227 -16.80 8.53 -0.83
C LEU A 227 -17.12 8.27 0.65
N LEU A 228 -16.29 7.51 1.38
CA LEU A 228 -16.50 7.21 2.82
C LEU A 228 -16.76 8.43 3.68
N ASN A 229 -16.07 9.54 3.41
CA ASN A 229 -16.20 10.77 4.18
C ASN A 229 -17.26 11.73 3.62
N ASN A 230 -18.03 11.32 2.61
CA ASN A 230 -18.94 12.20 1.85
C ASN A 230 -18.25 13.52 1.46
N PRO A 231 -17.18 13.46 0.63
CA PRO A 231 -16.40 14.64 0.30
C PRO A 231 -17.24 15.67 -0.45
N VAL A 232 -16.96 16.96 -0.23
CA VAL A 232 -17.65 18.06 -0.93
C VAL A 232 -17.08 18.30 -2.32
N ILE A 233 -15.82 17.90 -2.53
CA ILE A 233 -15.13 17.93 -3.82
C ILE A 233 -14.56 16.55 -4.12
N LEU A 234 -14.73 16.05 -5.33
CA LEU A 234 -14.15 14.80 -5.79
C LEU A 234 -13.23 15.06 -6.98
N PHE A 235 -11.97 14.68 -6.85
CA PHE A 235 -10.99 14.70 -7.93
C PHE A 235 -10.82 13.28 -8.47
N CYS A 236 -10.90 13.12 -9.80
CA CYS A 236 -10.81 11.81 -10.45
C CYS A 236 -9.75 11.85 -11.54
N ASP A 237 -8.63 11.14 -11.36
CA ASP A 237 -7.60 11.03 -12.38
C ASP A 237 -7.90 9.86 -13.32
N GLU A 238 -8.26 10.16 -14.56
CA GLU A 238 -8.54 9.20 -15.62
C GLU A 238 -9.46 8.04 -15.17
N PRO A 239 -10.66 8.36 -14.67
CA PRO A 239 -11.53 7.36 -14.05
C PRO A 239 -12.06 6.29 -15.02
N THR A 240 -12.04 6.59 -16.33
CA THR A 240 -12.52 5.70 -17.39
C THR A 240 -11.42 4.81 -17.99
N THR A 241 -10.15 5.01 -17.61
CA THR A 241 -9.03 4.24 -18.18
C THR A 241 -9.09 2.78 -17.73
N GLY A 242 -8.94 1.85 -18.67
CA GLY A 242 -8.98 0.40 -18.44
C GLY A 242 -10.39 -0.18 -18.28
N LEU A 243 -11.43 0.60 -18.56
CA LEU A 243 -12.82 0.15 -18.60
C LEU A 243 -13.30 -0.06 -20.04
N ASP A 244 -14.24 -0.98 -20.22
CA ASP A 244 -15.03 -1.07 -21.43
C ASP A 244 -16.02 0.10 -21.53
N SER A 245 -16.50 0.40 -22.73
CA SER A 245 -17.35 1.57 -23.00
C SER A 245 -18.62 1.61 -22.14
N PHE A 246 -19.22 0.46 -21.86
CA PHE A 246 -20.43 0.37 -21.05
C PHE A 246 -20.13 0.67 -19.58
N SER A 247 -19.11 0.05 -19.00
CA SER A 247 -18.69 0.35 -17.62
C SER A 247 -18.25 1.80 -17.44
N ALA A 248 -17.57 2.38 -18.42
CA ALA A 248 -17.17 3.80 -18.41
C ALA A 248 -18.39 4.74 -18.41
N GLN A 249 -19.41 4.44 -19.23
CA GLN A 249 -20.66 5.20 -19.26
C GLN A 249 -21.41 5.13 -17.93
N GLN A 250 -21.54 3.94 -17.36
CA GLN A 250 -22.19 3.76 -16.06
C GLN A 250 -21.47 4.53 -14.94
N LEU A 251 -20.14 4.54 -14.98
CA LEU A 251 -19.35 5.27 -14.00
C LEU A 251 -19.57 6.79 -14.12
N VAL A 252 -19.53 7.34 -15.33
CA VAL A 252 -19.76 8.77 -15.56
C VAL A 252 -21.18 9.17 -15.18
N ALA A 253 -22.19 8.35 -15.47
CA ALA A 253 -23.56 8.56 -15.01
C ALA A 253 -23.64 8.64 -13.47
N THR A 254 -22.95 7.73 -12.78
CA THR A 254 -22.88 7.75 -11.31
C THR A 254 -22.21 9.04 -10.80
N LEU A 255 -21.12 9.50 -11.43
CA LEU A 255 -20.46 10.77 -11.10
C LEU A 255 -21.41 11.96 -11.33
N TYR A 256 -22.15 11.95 -12.44
CA TYR A 256 -23.13 12.98 -12.73
C TYR A 256 -24.22 13.05 -11.65
N GLU A 257 -24.76 11.90 -11.22
CA GLU A 257 -25.73 11.84 -10.12
C GLU A 257 -25.17 12.35 -8.79
N LEU A 258 -23.90 12.06 -8.50
CA LEU A 258 -23.21 12.60 -7.32
C LEU A 258 -23.04 14.11 -7.40
N ALA A 259 -22.78 14.63 -8.60
CA ALA A 259 -22.69 16.06 -8.85
C ALA A 259 -24.05 16.75 -8.64
N GLN A 260 -25.14 16.18 -9.18
CA GLN A 260 -26.50 16.69 -8.96
C GLN A 260 -26.90 16.73 -7.48
N LYS A 261 -26.34 15.85 -6.64
CA LYS A 261 -26.53 15.86 -5.18
C LYS A 261 -25.71 16.95 -4.45
N GLY A 262 -24.97 17.79 -5.17
CA GLY A 262 -24.21 18.93 -4.64
C GLY A 262 -22.70 18.72 -4.52
N THR A 263 -22.18 17.56 -4.95
CA THR A 263 -20.73 17.30 -4.96
C THR A 263 -20.08 18.03 -6.13
N THR A 264 -18.96 18.70 -5.92
CA THR A 264 -18.21 19.30 -7.02
C THR A 264 -17.21 18.30 -7.56
N ILE A 265 -17.24 17.98 -8.85
CA ILE A 265 -16.41 16.90 -9.41
C ILE A 265 -15.52 17.45 -10.52
N LEU A 266 -14.21 17.19 -10.41
CA LEU A 266 -13.23 17.44 -11.45
C LEU A 266 -12.61 16.11 -11.88
N CYS A 267 -12.78 15.74 -13.14
CA CYS A 267 -12.19 14.51 -13.68
C CYS A 267 -11.25 14.81 -14.85
N THR A 268 -10.06 14.20 -14.86
CA THR A 268 -9.23 14.17 -16.09
C THR A 268 -9.73 13.04 -16.97
N ILE A 269 -9.91 13.30 -18.27
CA ILE A 269 -10.33 12.25 -19.22
C ILE A 269 -9.44 12.29 -20.44
N HIS A 270 -8.95 11.11 -20.81
CA HIS A 270 -8.19 10.88 -22.03
C HIS A 270 -9.13 10.30 -23.09
N GLN A 271 -9.41 11.08 -24.14
CA GLN A 271 -10.21 10.66 -25.31
C GLN A 271 -11.56 10.02 -24.98
N PRO A 272 -12.53 10.79 -24.42
CA PRO A 272 -13.88 10.26 -24.17
C PRO A 272 -14.59 9.94 -25.49
N SER A 273 -15.53 8.99 -25.46
CA SER A 273 -16.48 8.83 -26.55
C SER A 273 -17.36 10.08 -26.70
N SER A 274 -17.92 10.29 -27.88
CA SER A 274 -18.83 11.43 -28.15
C SER A 274 -20.00 11.50 -27.16
N GLN A 275 -20.60 10.36 -26.85
CA GLN A 275 -21.68 10.26 -25.86
C GLN A 275 -21.25 10.67 -24.45
N LEU A 276 -20.02 10.32 -24.05
CA LEU A 276 -19.48 10.73 -22.76
C LEU A 276 -19.19 12.23 -22.72
N PHE A 277 -18.67 12.79 -23.81
CA PHE A 277 -18.36 14.20 -23.93
C PHE A 277 -19.57 15.10 -23.68
N ASP A 278 -20.76 14.69 -24.15
CA ASP A 278 -22.01 15.43 -23.97
C ASP A 278 -22.58 15.37 -22.54
N ASN A 279 -22.15 14.40 -21.72
CA ASN A 279 -22.61 14.27 -20.33
C ASN A 279 -21.93 15.26 -19.36
N PHE A 280 -20.88 15.96 -19.79
CA PHE A 280 -20.17 16.92 -18.95
C PHE A 280 -20.89 18.27 -18.92
N ASN A 281 -21.10 18.82 -17.73
CA ASN A 281 -21.65 20.18 -17.59
C ASN A 281 -20.68 21.21 -18.18
N ASN A 282 -19.40 21.04 -17.87
CA ASN A 282 -18.33 21.91 -18.33
C ASN A 282 -17.09 21.10 -18.74
N VAL A 283 -16.36 21.64 -19.70
CA VAL A 283 -15.08 21.14 -20.18
C VAL A 283 -14.02 22.22 -20.01
N MET A 284 -12.84 21.82 -19.58
CA MET A 284 -11.65 22.67 -19.51
C MET A 284 -10.57 22.05 -20.39
N LEU A 285 -10.15 22.78 -21.42
CA LEU A 285 -9.10 22.36 -22.33
C LEU A 285 -7.76 23.00 -21.95
N LEU A 286 -6.73 22.17 -21.85
CA LEU A 286 -5.41 22.57 -21.37
C LEU A 286 -4.34 22.23 -22.42
N ALA A 287 -3.55 23.23 -22.81
CA ALA A 287 -2.46 23.14 -23.77
C ALA A 287 -1.20 23.78 -23.18
N ASP A 288 -0.09 23.05 -23.14
CA ASP A 288 1.21 23.51 -22.60
C ASP A 288 1.11 24.27 -21.25
N GLY A 289 0.32 23.74 -20.32
CA GLY A 289 0.14 24.34 -19.00
C GLY A 289 -0.77 25.56 -18.96
N ARG A 290 -1.33 25.99 -20.10
CA ARG A 290 -2.25 27.13 -20.24
C ARG A 290 -3.68 26.67 -20.50
N VAL A 291 -4.65 27.51 -20.15
CA VAL A 291 -6.07 27.25 -20.39
C VAL A 291 -6.40 27.68 -21.82
N ALA A 292 -6.75 26.72 -22.67
CA ALA A 292 -7.18 26.95 -24.04
C ALA A 292 -8.67 27.25 -24.14
N PHE A 293 -9.49 26.66 -23.25
CA PHE A 293 -10.93 26.90 -23.20
C PHE A 293 -11.52 26.47 -21.85
N THR A 294 -12.62 27.08 -21.43
CA THR A 294 -13.46 26.61 -20.31
C THR A 294 -14.92 26.99 -20.57
N GLY A 295 -15.84 26.03 -20.51
CA GLY A 295 -17.27 26.25 -20.75
C GLY A 295 -18.01 24.95 -21.08
N SER A 296 -19.20 25.02 -21.65
CA SER A 296 -19.95 23.83 -22.08
C SER A 296 -19.30 23.14 -23.30
N PRO A 297 -19.52 21.83 -23.50
CA PRO A 297 -19.08 21.11 -24.70
C PRO A 297 -19.46 21.80 -26.02
N GLN A 298 -20.70 22.29 -26.11
CA GLN A 298 -21.21 22.98 -27.29
C GLN A 298 -20.51 24.33 -27.53
N HIS A 299 -20.28 25.11 -26.46
CA HIS A 299 -19.55 26.37 -26.56
C HIS A 299 -18.09 26.15 -26.97
N ALA A 300 -17.48 25.02 -26.59
CA ALA A 300 -16.14 24.67 -27.05
C ALA A 300 -16.12 24.55 -28.58
N LEU A 301 -17.05 23.78 -29.16
CA LEU A 301 -17.13 23.63 -30.61
C LEU A 301 -17.37 24.97 -31.33
N SER A 302 -18.28 25.80 -30.81
CA SER A 302 -18.52 27.13 -31.39
C SER A 302 -17.30 28.04 -31.29
N PHE A 303 -16.56 28.01 -30.17
CA PHE A 303 -15.34 28.80 -29.99
C PHE A 303 -14.26 28.39 -31.01
N PHE A 304 -14.03 27.10 -31.20
CA PHE A 304 -13.03 26.61 -32.15
C PHE A 304 -13.43 26.89 -33.61
N ALA A 305 -14.72 26.74 -33.95
CA ALA A 305 -15.25 27.08 -35.27
C ALA A 305 -15.04 28.57 -35.63
N ASN A 306 -15.27 29.47 -34.68
CA ASN A 306 -15.03 30.92 -34.87
C ASN A 306 -13.56 31.27 -35.14
N HIS A 307 -12.62 30.37 -34.79
CA HIS A 307 -11.19 30.54 -35.04
C HIS A 307 -10.70 29.68 -36.22
N GLY A 308 -11.61 29.16 -37.05
CA GLY A 308 -11.30 28.43 -38.28
C GLY A 308 -11.18 26.92 -38.14
N TYR A 309 -11.49 26.36 -36.97
CA TYR A 309 -11.42 24.92 -36.71
C TYR A 309 -12.82 24.30 -36.66
N TYR A 310 -13.25 23.70 -37.78
CA TYR A 310 -14.55 23.06 -37.91
C TYR A 310 -14.44 21.55 -37.68
N CYS A 311 -15.20 21.03 -36.70
CA CYS A 311 -15.28 19.59 -36.45
C CYS A 311 -16.20 18.94 -37.49
N PRO A 312 -15.74 17.92 -38.24
CA PRO A 312 -16.60 17.12 -39.11
C PRO A 312 -17.66 16.36 -38.31
N GLU A 313 -18.85 16.14 -38.88
CA GLU A 313 -19.97 15.47 -38.19
C GLU A 313 -19.66 14.02 -37.79
N ALA A 314 -18.88 13.30 -38.60
CA ALA A 314 -18.49 11.92 -38.34
C ALA A 314 -17.29 11.78 -37.40
N TYR A 315 -16.72 12.90 -36.93
CA TYR A 315 -15.54 12.91 -36.09
C TYR A 315 -15.91 13.16 -34.62
N ASN A 316 -15.21 12.51 -33.70
CA ASN A 316 -15.46 12.70 -32.27
C ASN A 316 -15.05 14.13 -31.84
N PRO A 317 -15.99 14.95 -31.32
CA PRO A 317 -15.71 16.31 -30.88
C PRO A 317 -14.54 16.41 -29.89
N ALA A 318 -14.43 15.47 -28.95
CA ALA A 318 -13.39 15.50 -27.94
C ALA A 318 -12.00 15.25 -28.55
N ASP A 319 -11.91 14.26 -29.44
CA ASP A 319 -10.67 13.95 -30.16
C ASP A 319 -10.26 15.11 -31.07
N PHE A 320 -11.24 15.78 -31.70
CA PHE A 320 -10.97 16.93 -32.55
C PHE A 320 -10.34 18.08 -31.76
N LEU A 321 -10.97 18.46 -30.64
CA LEU A 321 -10.50 19.55 -29.79
C LEU A 321 -9.12 19.26 -29.20
N ILE A 322 -8.87 18.01 -28.77
CA ILE A 322 -7.56 17.60 -28.28
C ILE A 322 -6.53 17.60 -29.41
N GLY A 323 -6.89 17.12 -30.61
CA GLY A 323 -6.02 17.09 -31.79
C GLY A 323 -5.58 18.48 -32.23
N VAL A 324 -6.49 19.46 -32.25
CA VAL A 324 -6.17 20.86 -32.57
C VAL A 324 -5.17 21.47 -31.58
N LEU A 325 -5.20 21.05 -30.32
CA LEU A 325 -4.30 21.54 -29.27
C LEU A 325 -3.04 20.68 -29.08
N ALA A 326 -2.94 19.54 -29.76
CA ALA A 326 -1.81 18.64 -29.65
C ALA A 326 -0.59 19.18 -30.42
N THR A 327 0.59 18.73 -30.02
CA THR A 327 1.82 19.04 -30.76
C THR A 327 2.09 17.93 -31.77
N ASP A 328 2.09 18.26 -33.06
CA ASP A 328 2.36 17.28 -34.11
C ASP A 328 3.86 17.01 -34.28
N PRO A 329 4.30 15.73 -34.30
CA PRO A 329 5.68 15.37 -34.58
C PRO A 329 6.11 15.90 -35.97
N GLY A 330 7.21 16.66 -36.01
CA GLY A 330 7.71 17.29 -37.24
C GLY A 330 7.22 18.72 -37.48
N TYR A 331 6.12 19.14 -36.84
CA TYR A 331 5.60 20.52 -36.89
C TYR A 331 5.44 21.13 -35.49
N GLU A 332 6.32 20.77 -34.57
CA GLU A 332 6.17 21.08 -33.14
C GLU A 332 6.04 22.58 -32.88
N GLN A 333 6.93 23.39 -33.48
CA GLN A 333 6.91 24.85 -33.30
C GLN A 333 5.64 25.50 -33.86
N ALA A 334 5.14 25.02 -35.00
CA ALA A 334 3.93 25.56 -35.62
C ALA A 334 2.69 25.19 -34.79
N SER A 335 2.61 23.93 -34.35
CA SER A 335 1.51 23.41 -33.52
C SER A 335 1.44 24.13 -32.18
N GLN A 336 2.59 24.30 -31.50
CA GLN A 336 2.68 25.04 -30.25
C GLN A 336 2.25 26.50 -30.40
N ARG A 337 2.66 27.17 -31.48
CA ARG A 337 2.23 28.56 -31.75
C ARG A 337 0.72 28.65 -31.97
N SER A 338 0.13 27.71 -32.70
CA SER A 338 -1.32 27.65 -32.91
C SER A 338 -2.08 27.44 -31.59
N ALA A 339 -1.63 26.51 -30.75
CA ALA A 339 -2.21 26.27 -29.44
C ALA A 339 -2.08 27.49 -28.51
N GLN A 340 -0.92 28.15 -28.50
CA GLN A 340 -0.69 29.38 -27.74
C GLN A 340 -1.60 30.52 -28.21
N HIS A 341 -1.75 30.69 -29.52
CA HIS A 341 -2.66 31.68 -30.10
C HIS A 341 -4.11 31.44 -29.64
N LEU A 342 -4.59 30.19 -29.66
CA LEU A 342 -5.93 29.86 -29.14
C LEU A 342 -6.08 30.19 -27.64
N CYS A 343 -5.04 29.92 -26.83
CA CYS A 343 -5.04 30.30 -25.42
C CYS A 343 -5.14 31.83 -25.23
N ASP A 344 -4.43 32.60 -26.07
CA ASP A 344 -4.45 34.07 -26.02
C ASP A 344 -5.83 34.61 -26.43
N GLN A 345 -6.44 34.06 -27.48
CA GLN A 345 -7.79 34.43 -27.91
C GLN A 345 -8.85 34.08 -26.86
N PHE A 346 -8.71 32.92 -26.20
CA PHE A 346 -9.61 32.57 -25.11
C PHE A 346 -9.48 33.54 -23.94
N ALA A 347 -8.25 33.94 -23.57
CA ALA A 347 -8.00 34.85 -22.44
C ALA A 347 -8.73 36.20 -22.58
N VAL A 348 -8.98 36.68 -23.80
CA VAL A 348 -9.70 37.94 -24.07
C VAL A 348 -11.20 37.75 -24.36
N SER A 349 -11.67 36.51 -24.44
CA SER A 349 -13.06 36.16 -24.78
C SER A 349 -14.07 36.56 -23.69
N SER A 350 -15.35 36.67 -24.06
CA SER A 350 -16.44 36.92 -23.10
C SER A 350 -16.56 35.82 -22.05
N ALA A 351 -16.34 34.55 -22.43
CA ALA A 351 -16.35 33.41 -21.52
C ALA A 351 -15.24 33.52 -20.46
N ALA A 352 -14.02 33.92 -20.84
CA ALA A 352 -12.95 34.18 -19.89
C ALA A 352 -13.27 35.34 -18.96
N LYS A 353 -13.86 36.43 -19.47
CA LYS A 353 -14.30 37.57 -18.62
C LYS A 353 -15.35 37.17 -17.60
N GLN A 354 -16.31 36.32 -17.97
CA GLN A 354 -17.34 35.81 -17.05
C GLN A 354 -16.72 34.93 -15.96
N ARG A 355 -15.78 34.05 -16.33
CA ARG A 355 -14.98 33.27 -15.37
C ARG A 355 -14.20 34.19 -14.43
N ASP A 356 -13.51 35.19 -14.97
CA ASP A 356 -12.69 36.11 -14.17
C ASP A 356 -13.52 36.96 -13.22
N MET A 357 -14.75 37.34 -13.62
CA MET A 357 -15.71 37.99 -12.73
C MET A 357 -16.07 37.09 -11.54
N LEU A 358 -16.37 35.81 -11.77
CA LEU A 358 -16.65 34.85 -10.71
C LEU A 358 -15.43 34.65 -9.79
N VAL A 359 -14.24 34.49 -10.37
CA VAL A 359 -12.98 34.35 -9.63
C VAL A 359 -12.75 35.56 -8.73
N ASN A 360 -12.87 36.77 -9.28
CA ASN A 360 -12.67 38.01 -8.55
C ASN A 360 -13.72 38.21 -7.45
N LEU A 361 -14.97 37.81 -7.68
CA LEU A 361 -16.01 37.82 -6.66
C LEU A 361 -15.62 36.93 -5.46
N GLU A 362 -15.20 35.69 -5.71
CA GLU A 362 -14.80 34.75 -4.66
C GLU A 362 -13.57 35.22 -3.89
N ILE A 363 -12.62 35.86 -4.57
CA ILE A 363 -11.42 36.41 -3.94
C ILE A 363 -11.76 37.64 -3.09
N HIS A 364 -12.64 38.51 -3.57
CA HIS A 364 -13.12 39.64 -2.80
C HIS A 364 -13.86 39.16 -1.53
N MET A 365 -14.67 38.11 -1.63
CA MET A 365 -15.29 37.46 -0.47
C MET A 365 -14.25 36.92 0.52
N ALA A 366 -13.15 36.36 0.03
CA ALA A 366 -12.05 35.87 0.87
C ALA A 366 -11.34 36.98 1.65
N GLN A 367 -11.23 38.16 1.07
CA GLN A 367 -10.56 39.31 1.68
C GLN A 367 -11.47 40.06 2.66
N SER A 368 -12.77 40.10 2.39
CA SER A 368 -13.77 40.83 3.19
C SER A 368 -14.37 40.02 4.34
N GLY A 369 -14.31 38.69 4.26
CA GLY A 369 -14.90 37.80 5.25
C GLY A 369 -14.03 37.56 6.48
N ASN A 370 -14.41 38.13 7.64
CA ASN A 370 -13.90 37.71 8.95
C ASN A 370 -14.60 36.42 9.38
N PHE A 371 -14.11 35.30 8.87
CA PHE A 371 -14.68 34.01 9.16
C PHE A 371 -13.76 33.21 10.08
N PRO A 372 -14.20 32.84 11.29
CA PRO A 372 -13.39 31.99 12.16
C PRO A 372 -13.15 30.65 11.45
N PHE A 373 -11.87 30.35 11.18
CA PHE A 373 -11.41 29.10 10.58
C PHE A 373 -11.70 27.89 11.50
N ASP A 374 -11.86 28.15 12.80
CA ASP A 374 -11.69 27.13 13.84
C ASP A 374 -12.91 26.23 14.07
N THR A 375 -14.16 26.73 13.94
CA THR A 375 -15.31 26.01 14.52
C THR A 375 -15.71 24.69 13.82
N GLU A 376 -15.57 24.54 12.49
CA GLU A 376 -15.81 23.24 11.82
C GLU A 376 -14.54 22.37 11.73
N VAL A 377 -13.35 23.00 11.68
CA VAL A 377 -12.03 22.33 11.62
C VAL A 377 -11.71 21.60 12.93
N GLU A 378 -12.18 22.12 14.08
CA GLU A 378 -12.06 21.48 15.39
C GLU A 378 -12.99 20.27 15.60
N SER A 379 -14.01 20.10 14.75
CA SER A 379 -15.01 19.04 14.97
C SER A 379 -14.42 17.66 14.69
N PHE A 380 -13.56 17.50 13.68
CA PHE A 380 -13.06 16.18 13.29
C PHE A 380 -12.03 15.63 14.29
N ARG A 381 -12.39 14.54 14.96
CA ARG A 381 -11.51 13.85 15.91
C ARG A 381 -10.90 12.63 15.25
N SER A 382 -9.62 12.75 14.94
CA SER A 382 -8.86 11.68 14.33
C SER A 382 -8.75 10.46 15.26
N VAL A 383 -8.68 9.27 14.67
CA VAL A 383 -8.58 7.99 15.37
C VAL A 383 -7.25 7.92 16.15
N PRO A 384 -7.25 7.44 17.41
CA PRO A 384 -6.07 7.49 18.25
C PRO A 384 -5.02 6.49 17.73
N TRP A 385 -3.76 6.76 18.05
CA TRP A 385 -2.61 6.03 17.51
C TRP A 385 -2.74 4.50 17.66
N TYR A 386 -3.16 4.00 18.82
CA TYR A 386 -3.24 2.56 19.09
C TYR A 386 -4.32 1.85 18.25
N LYS A 387 -5.45 2.51 17.98
CA LYS A 387 -6.51 1.94 17.12
C LYS A 387 -6.05 1.87 15.67
N ARG A 388 -5.40 2.92 15.16
CA ARG A 388 -4.80 2.89 13.81
C ARG A 388 -3.79 1.75 13.67
N PHE A 389 -2.91 1.63 14.65
CA PHE A 389 -1.92 0.56 14.70
C PHE A 389 -2.57 -0.82 14.69
N HIS A 390 -3.57 -1.06 15.54
CA HIS A 390 -4.29 -2.33 15.61
C HIS A 390 -4.94 -2.70 14.27
N VAL A 391 -5.58 -1.73 13.61
CA VAL A 391 -6.23 -1.91 12.30
C VAL A 391 -5.20 -2.27 11.22
N VAL A 392 -4.04 -1.58 11.20
CA VAL A 392 -2.96 -1.86 10.24
C VAL A 392 -2.29 -3.22 10.51
N TRP A 393 -2.11 -3.57 11.78
CA TRP A 393 -1.59 -4.88 12.19
C TRP A 393 -2.53 -6.02 11.80
N LEU A 394 -3.82 -5.90 12.11
CA LEU A 394 -4.84 -6.87 11.71
C LEU A 394 -4.85 -7.06 10.18
N ARG A 395 -4.77 -5.96 9.43
CA ARG A 395 -4.67 -5.99 7.96
C ARG A 395 -3.43 -6.75 7.49
N ALA A 396 -2.27 -6.49 8.07
CA ALA A 396 -1.02 -7.19 7.73
C ALA A 396 -1.10 -8.69 8.06
N THR A 397 -1.62 -9.05 9.24
CA THR A 397 -1.81 -10.44 9.66
C THR A 397 -2.77 -11.19 8.74
N LEU A 398 -3.93 -10.59 8.40
CA LEU A 398 -4.88 -11.20 7.48
C LEU A 398 -4.29 -11.39 6.08
N THR A 399 -3.48 -10.45 5.62
CA THR A 399 -2.79 -10.55 4.32
C THR A 399 -1.84 -11.75 4.32
N LEU A 400 -1.05 -11.91 5.38
CA LEU A 400 -0.13 -13.04 5.53
C LEU A 400 -0.86 -14.39 5.61
N LEU A 401 -1.94 -14.47 6.40
CA LEU A 401 -2.70 -15.71 6.60
C LEU A 401 -3.50 -16.14 5.36
N ARG A 402 -3.91 -15.21 4.51
CA ARG A 402 -4.75 -15.48 3.33
C ARG A 402 -3.99 -15.63 2.01
N ASP A 403 -2.66 -15.61 2.08
CA ASP A 403 -1.76 -16.08 1.04
C ASP A 403 -1.16 -17.45 1.42
N PRO A 404 -2.00 -18.51 1.49
CA PRO A 404 -1.57 -19.81 2.01
C PRO A 404 -0.59 -20.51 1.07
N THR A 405 -0.61 -20.22 -0.23
CA THR A 405 0.23 -20.92 -1.21
C THR A 405 1.71 -20.69 -0.92
N ILE A 406 2.12 -19.44 -0.65
CA ILE A 406 3.50 -19.12 -0.34
C ILE A 406 3.88 -19.64 1.05
N GLN A 407 3.01 -19.48 2.06
CA GLN A 407 3.31 -19.90 3.43
C GLN A 407 3.37 -21.43 3.57
N TRP A 408 2.43 -22.15 2.97
CA TRP A 408 2.41 -23.61 2.98
C TRP A 408 3.64 -24.21 2.33
N MET A 409 4.05 -23.66 1.17
CA MET A 409 5.28 -24.08 0.50
C MET A 409 6.52 -23.87 1.35
N ARG A 410 6.59 -22.75 2.11
CA ARG A 410 7.69 -22.49 3.05
C ARG A 410 7.74 -23.52 4.18
N PHE A 411 6.61 -23.81 4.82
CA PHE A 411 6.53 -24.83 5.86
C PHE A 411 6.95 -26.22 5.35
N LEU A 412 6.42 -26.63 4.20
CA LEU A 412 6.76 -27.92 3.59
C LEU A 412 8.26 -27.99 3.24
N GLN A 413 8.80 -26.94 2.64
CA GLN A 413 10.23 -26.85 2.33
C GLN A 413 11.10 -26.93 3.59
N LYS A 414 10.73 -26.24 4.68
CA LYS A 414 11.47 -26.27 5.94
C LYS A 414 11.46 -27.65 6.60
N ILE A 415 10.31 -28.33 6.61
CA ILE A 415 10.21 -29.70 7.11
C ILE A 415 11.07 -30.63 6.25
N ALA A 416 10.98 -30.55 4.92
CA ALA A 416 11.79 -31.37 4.02
C ALA A 416 13.29 -31.16 4.24
N MET A 417 13.75 -29.92 4.38
CA MET A 417 15.16 -29.62 4.69
C MET A 417 15.59 -30.15 6.05
N ALA A 418 14.73 -30.07 7.08
CA ALA A 418 15.03 -30.63 8.40
C ALA A 418 15.26 -32.15 8.34
N PHE A 419 14.45 -32.88 7.56
CA PHE A 419 14.63 -34.32 7.34
C PHE A 419 15.90 -34.62 6.55
N ILE A 420 16.15 -33.92 5.44
CA ILE A 420 17.35 -34.13 4.61
C ILE A 420 18.61 -33.92 5.45
N ILE A 421 18.71 -32.78 6.13
CA ILE A 421 19.86 -32.45 6.97
C ILE A 421 19.98 -33.45 8.14
N GLY A 422 18.87 -33.74 8.83
CA GLY A 422 18.86 -34.69 9.95
C GLY A 422 19.36 -36.08 9.56
N ILE A 423 18.89 -36.63 8.44
CA ILE A 423 19.28 -37.94 7.92
C ILE A 423 20.75 -37.97 7.49
N CYS A 424 21.26 -36.90 6.86
CA CYS A 424 22.65 -36.83 6.41
C CYS A 424 23.67 -36.98 7.56
N PHE A 425 23.31 -36.60 8.78
CA PHE A 425 24.17 -36.70 9.96
C PHE A 425 23.76 -37.82 10.93
N ALA A 426 22.70 -38.59 10.62
CA ALA A 426 22.20 -39.64 11.50
C ALA A 426 23.28 -40.72 11.74
N GLY A 427 23.58 -40.99 13.02
CA GLY A 427 24.59 -41.98 13.41
C GLY A 427 26.05 -41.53 13.22
N THR A 428 26.31 -40.25 12.93
CA THR A 428 27.68 -39.73 12.75
C THR A 428 28.20 -38.95 13.95
N THR A 429 27.33 -38.59 14.91
CA THR A 429 27.64 -37.72 16.08
C THR A 429 28.20 -38.48 17.29
N GLU A 430 28.88 -39.60 17.06
CA GLU A 430 29.53 -40.35 18.13
C GLU A 430 30.67 -39.54 18.79
N LEU A 431 31.08 -39.90 20.01
CA LEU A 431 32.18 -39.22 20.72
C LEU A 431 33.56 -39.64 20.17
N THR A 432 33.78 -39.40 18.88
CA THR A 432 34.99 -39.69 18.10
C THR A 432 35.51 -38.42 17.44
N GLN A 433 36.75 -38.41 16.93
CA GLN A 433 37.29 -37.25 16.20
C GLN A 433 36.44 -36.88 14.97
N LEU A 434 35.94 -37.88 14.24
CA LEU A 434 35.03 -37.66 13.10
C LEU A 434 33.67 -37.11 13.57
N GLY A 435 33.19 -37.56 14.73
CA GLY A 435 31.97 -37.04 15.33
C GLY A 435 32.07 -35.59 15.78
N VAL A 436 33.25 -35.14 16.25
CA VAL A 436 33.49 -33.71 16.51
C VAL A 436 33.26 -32.88 15.24
N GLN A 437 33.82 -33.32 14.11
CA GLN A 437 33.62 -32.66 12.82
C GLN A 437 32.16 -32.73 12.36
N ALA A 438 31.50 -33.88 12.53
CA ALA A 438 30.11 -34.08 12.16
C ALA A 438 29.16 -33.15 12.93
N VAL A 439 29.33 -33.04 14.26
CA VAL A 439 28.57 -32.11 15.10
C VAL A 439 28.77 -30.67 14.63
N GLN A 440 30.02 -30.24 14.41
CA GLN A 440 30.30 -28.88 13.93
C GLN A 440 29.66 -28.60 12.55
N GLY A 441 29.70 -29.56 11.64
CA GLY A 441 29.04 -29.48 10.34
C GLY A 441 27.51 -29.37 10.47
N ALA A 442 26.90 -30.16 11.36
CA ALA A 442 25.47 -30.11 11.62
C ALA A 442 25.04 -28.76 12.21
N LEU A 443 25.76 -28.25 13.21
CA LEU A 443 25.49 -26.93 13.80
C LEU A 443 25.60 -25.82 12.75
N PHE A 444 26.64 -25.85 11.91
CA PHE A 444 26.82 -24.88 10.83
C PHE A 444 25.67 -24.88 9.83
N ILE A 445 25.22 -26.05 9.38
CA ILE A 445 24.14 -26.17 8.42
C ILE A 445 22.82 -25.68 9.03
N MET A 446 22.56 -26.00 10.31
CA MET A 446 21.39 -25.49 11.03
C MET A 446 21.40 -23.94 11.12
N ILE A 447 22.55 -23.34 11.40
CA ILE A 447 22.71 -21.88 11.44
C ILE A 447 22.55 -21.26 10.04
N SER A 448 23.18 -21.86 9.03
CA SER A 448 23.19 -21.37 7.65
C SER A 448 21.80 -21.39 7.03
N GLU A 449 21.06 -22.49 7.20
CA GLU A 449 19.69 -22.64 6.69
C GLU A 449 18.71 -21.64 7.34
N ASN A 450 18.92 -21.31 8.61
CA ASN A 450 18.14 -20.28 9.32
C ASN A 450 18.70 -18.87 9.13
N THR A 451 19.82 -18.70 8.43
CA THR A 451 20.37 -17.38 8.08
C THR A 451 19.94 -17.00 6.66
N TYR A 452 20.34 -17.78 5.64
CA TYR A 452 20.21 -17.34 4.26
C TYR A 452 18.74 -17.34 3.80
N HIS A 453 18.04 -18.46 3.93
CA HIS A 453 16.66 -18.59 3.44
C HIS A 453 15.72 -17.46 3.91
N PRO A 454 15.56 -17.20 5.23
CA PRO A 454 14.65 -16.16 5.69
C PRO A 454 15.09 -14.75 5.26
N MET A 455 16.39 -14.47 5.26
CA MET A 455 16.95 -13.17 4.86
C MET A 455 16.62 -12.80 3.41
N TYR A 456 16.77 -13.75 2.46
CA TYR A 456 16.41 -13.52 1.06
C TYR A 456 14.89 -13.44 0.85
N SER A 457 14.11 -14.21 1.62
CA SER A 457 12.65 -14.28 1.47
C SER A 457 11.93 -12.94 1.73
N VAL A 458 12.53 -12.04 2.52
CA VAL A 458 11.94 -10.74 2.88
C VAL A 458 12.40 -9.58 2.01
N LEU A 459 13.37 -9.78 1.11
CA LEU A 459 13.93 -8.69 0.29
C LEU A 459 12.88 -7.96 -0.54
N ASN A 460 11.85 -8.67 -1.01
CA ASN A 460 10.82 -8.11 -1.87
C ASN A 460 9.61 -7.54 -1.11
N VAL A 461 9.49 -7.79 0.19
CA VAL A 461 8.28 -7.44 0.96
C VAL A 461 8.02 -5.94 0.99
N PHE A 462 9.03 -5.13 1.38
CA PHE A 462 8.85 -3.69 1.45
C PHE A 462 8.82 -3.01 0.07
N PRO A 463 9.66 -3.37 -0.92
CA PRO A 463 9.58 -2.83 -2.27
C PRO A 463 8.22 -3.02 -2.94
N GLN A 464 7.61 -4.21 -2.83
CA GLN A 464 6.29 -4.47 -3.41
C GLN A 464 5.19 -3.65 -2.76
N GLY A 465 5.21 -3.51 -1.43
CA GLY A 465 4.22 -2.73 -0.68
C GLY A 465 4.42 -1.21 -0.75
N PHE A 466 5.58 -0.75 -1.22
CA PHE A 466 6.00 0.65 -1.15
C PHE A 466 5.04 1.64 -1.85
N PRO A 467 4.52 1.39 -3.07
CA PRO A 467 3.63 2.33 -3.74
C PRO A 467 2.33 2.58 -2.96
N LEU A 468 1.70 1.52 -2.46
CA LEU A 468 0.48 1.63 -1.65
C LEU A 468 0.79 2.30 -0.30
N PHE A 469 1.89 1.91 0.35
CA PHE A 469 2.34 2.51 1.59
C PHE A 469 2.54 4.04 1.48
N MET A 470 3.15 4.51 0.39
CA MET A 470 3.35 5.93 0.15
C MET A 470 2.02 6.67 -0.06
N ARG A 471 1.10 6.09 -0.84
CA ARG A 471 -0.24 6.66 -1.08
C ARG A 471 -1.03 6.83 0.23
N GLU A 472 -1.03 5.80 1.08
CA GLU A 472 -1.76 5.79 2.34
C GLU A 472 -1.13 6.73 3.39
N THR A 473 0.20 6.74 3.48
CA THR A 473 0.94 7.60 4.43
C THR A 473 0.83 9.08 4.04
N ARG A 474 0.93 9.43 2.76
CA ARG A 474 0.73 10.81 2.27
C ARG A 474 -0.70 11.31 2.46
N SER A 475 -1.68 10.40 2.44
CA SER A 475 -3.06 10.72 2.77
C SER A 475 -3.31 10.81 4.28
N GLY A 476 -2.29 10.61 5.12
CA GLY A 476 -2.36 10.76 6.57
C GLY A 476 -3.10 9.62 7.30
N LEU A 477 -3.26 8.45 6.67
CA LEU A 477 -4.03 7.33 7.25
C LEU A 477 -3.30 6.70 8.46
N TYR A 478 -1.98 6.53 8.36
CA TYR A 478 -1.12 6.00 9.42
C TYR A 478 0.32 6.47 9.25
N SER A 479 1.16 6.30 10.28
CA SER A 479 2.58 6.68 10.24
C SER A 479 3.47 5.53 9.75
N THR A 480 4.68 5.88 9.29
CA THR A 480 5.70 4.90 8.88
C THR A 480 6.01 3.88 9.98
N ALA A 481 6.03 4.32 11.25
CA ALA A 481 6.29 3.43 12.39
C ALA A 481 5.16 2.41 12.58
N GLN A 482 3.90 2.86 12.46
CA GLN A 482 2.74 1.96 12.56
C GLN A 482 2.78 0.88 11.49
N TYR A 483 3.08 1.24 10.25
CA TYR A 483 3.21 0.29 9.16
C TYR A 483 4.37 -0.70 9.37
N TYR A 484 5.56 -0.21 9.72
CA TYR A 484 6.74 -1.06 9.88
C TYR A 484 6.53 -2.08 11.00
N VAL A 485 6.19 -1.61 12.20
CA VAL A 485 6.00 -2.47 13.38
C VAL A 485 4.83 -3.45 13.17
N ALA A 486 3.75 -3.03 12.52
CA ALA A 486 2.63 -3.91 12.18
C ALA A 486 3.06 -5.08 11.28
N ASN A 487 3.90 -4.84 10.27
CA ASN A 487 4.39 -5.91 9.40
C ASN A 487 5.35 -6.86 10.13
N ILE A 488 6.26 -6.33 10.97
CA ILE A 488 7.17 -7.19 11.76
C ILE A 488 6.38 -8.08 12.72
N LEU A 489 5.40 -7.53 13.44
CA LEU A 489 4.56 -8.31 14.36
C LEU A 489 3.65 -9.31 13.64
N ALA A 490 3.21 -9.01 12.42
CA ALA A 490 2.44 -9.96 11.63
C ALA A 490 3.29 -11.19 11.23
N MET A 491 4.58 -11.01 10.98
CA MET A 491 5.51 -12.09 10.62
C MET A 491 6.05 -12.89 11.81
N LEU A 492 6.05 -12.31 13.02
CA LEU A 492 6.65 -12.87 14.23
C LEU A 492 6.22 -14.32 14.53
N PRO A 493 4.93 -14.73 14.39
CA PRO A 493 4.54 -16.11 14.63
C PRO A 493 5.26 -17.11 13.72
N GLY A 494 5.42 -16.79 12.43
CA GLY A 494 6.16 -17.62 11.47
C GLY A 494 7.65 -17.71 11.84
N MET A 495 8.25 -16.58 12.24
CA MET A 495 9.65 -16.51 12.68
C MET A 495 9.95 -17.27 13.98
N ILE A 496 8.93 -17.73 14.71
CA ILE A 496 9.08 -18.56 15.90
C ILE A 496 8.75 -20.03 15.57
N ILE A 497 7.63 -20.28 14.89
CA ILE A 497 7.14 -21.63 14.63
C ILE A 497 8.04 -22.37 13.62
N GLU A 498 8.42 -21.74 12.51
CA GLU A 498 9.26 -22.37 11.48
C GLU A 498 10.62 -22.87 12.01
N PRO A 499 11.44 -22.06 12.71
CA PRO A 499 12.73 -22.53 13.22
C PRO A 499 12.58 -23.55 14.35
N LEU A 500 11.50 -23.47 15.15
CA LEU A 500 11.22 -24.46 16.18
C LEU A 500 10.87 -25.83 15.59
N LEU A 501 10.03 -25.88 14.56
CA LEU A 501 9.71 -27.13 13.86
C LEU A 501 10.97 -27.73 13.22
N PHE A 502 11.78 -26.89 12.58
CA PHE A 502 13.05 -27.30 11.98
C PHE A 502 14.02 -27.90 13.01
N VAL A 503 14.26 -27.21 14.13
CA VAL A 503 15.21 -27.68 15.16
C VAL A 503 14.70 -28.94 15.85
N ILE A 504 13.39 -29.06 16.13
CA ILE A 504 12.83 -30.27 16.74
C ILE A 504 13.11 -31.49 15.86
N ILE A 505 12.85 -31.41 14.56
CA ILE A 505 13.06 -32.56 13.66
C ILE A 505 14.56 -32.83 13.48
N CYS A 506 15.33 -31.80 13.12
CA CYS A 506 16.75 -31.95 12.77
C CYS A 506 17.60 -32.40 13.96
N TYR A 507 17.39 -31.82 15.15
CA TYR A 507 18.23 -32.08 16.33
C TYR A 507 18.18 -33.55 16.76
N TRP A 508 16.97 -34.12 16.81
CA TRP A 508 16.77 -35.51 17.22
C TRP A 508 17.20 -36.51 16.15
N LEU A 509 16.99 -36.20 14.86
CA LEU A 509 17.46 -37.06 13.76
C LEU A 509 18.99 -37.12 13.66
N THR A 510 19.66 -35.98 13.85
CA THR A 510 21.12 -35.90 13.86
C THR A 510 21.73 -36.63 15.06
N GLY A 511 21.01 -36.79 16.17
CA GLY A 511 21.54 -37.42 17.38
C GLY A 511 22.48 -36.51 18.17
N LEU A 512 22.16 -35.21 18.25
CA LEU A 512 22.88 -34.25 19.10
C LEU A 512 22.64 -34.54 20.60
N ARG A 513 23.40 -33.89 21.48
CA ARG A 513 23.39 -34.17 22.93
C ARG A 513 21.97 -34.11 23.52
N SER A 514 21.52 -35.19 24.15
CA SER A 514 20.14 -35.36 24.62
C SER A 514 19.76 -34.56 25.89
N THR A 515 20.66 -33.72 26.42
CA THR A 515 20.38 -32.90 27.61
C THR A 515 19.40 -31.77 27.29
N PHE A 516 18.44 -31.51 28.18
CA PHE A 516 17.48 -30.41 28.04
C PHE A 516 18.15 -29.04 27.85
N HIS A 517 19.26 -28.79 28.55
CA HIS A 517 20.04 -27.57 28.41
C HIS A 517 20.59 -27.39 26.98
N ALA A 518 21.25 -28.41 26.43
CA ALA A 518 21.82 -28.34 25.08
C ALA A 518 20.75 -28.12 24.00
N PHE A 519 19.65 -28.87 24.07
CA PHE A 519 18.51 -28.67 23.18
C PHE A 519 17.90 -27.27 23.32
N GLY A 520 17.66 -26.80 24.54
CA GLY A 520 17.06 -25.49 24.81
C GLY A 520 17.92 -24.34 24.27
N VAL A 521 19.24 -24.37 24.50
CA VAL A 521 20.17 -23.37 23.96
C VAL A 521 20.19 -23.42 22.43
N THR A 522 20.28 -24.60 21.83
CA THR A 522 20.26 -24.75 20.37
C THR A 522 18.95 -24.23 19.76
N ALA A 523 17.80 -24.55 20.36
CA ALA A 523 16.49 -24.07 19.90
C ALA A 523 16.38 -22.54 20.00
N ILE A 524 16.79 -21.93 21.11
CA ILE A 524 16.81 -20.48 21.28
C ILE A 524 17.74 -19.82 20.25
N CYS A 525 18.94 -20.38 20.04
CA CYS A 525 19.89 -19.84 19.07
C CYS A 525 19.33 -19.89 17.64
N VAL A 526 18.73 -21.01 17.23
CA VAL A 526 18.15 -21.15 15.88
C VAL A 526 16.99 -20.17 15.66
N VAL A 527 16.12 -19.98 16.67
CA VAL A 527 15.05 -18.96 16.61
C VAL A 527 15.65 -17.55 16.49
N LEU A 528 16.64 -17.22 17.32
CA LEU A 528 17.28 -15.90 17.29
C LEU A 528 18.02 -15.64 15.98
N VAL A 529 18.70 -16.63 15.42
CA VAL A 529 19.37 -16.57 14.11
C VAL A 529 18.37 -16.25 13.00
N MET A 530 17.22 -16.93 12.97
CA MET A 530 16.18 -16.65 11.98
C MET A 530 15.61 -15.23 12.11
N ASN A 531 15.40 -14.76 13.34
CA ASN A 531 14.88 -13.42 13.60
C ASN A 531 15.89 -12.33 13.20
N VAL A 532 17.17 -12.44 13.58
CA VAL A 532 18.20 -11.45 13.20
C VAL A 532 18.46 -11.45 11.70
N ALA A 533 18.47 -12.63 11.05
CA ALA A 533 18.64 -12.74 9.61
C ALA A 533 17.48 -12.07 8.86
N THR A 534 16.25 -12.23 9.36
CA THR A 534 15.08 -11.55 8.81
C THR A 534 15.15 -10.04 9.04
N ALA A 535 15.62 -9.58 10.21
CA ALA A 535 15.85 -8.16 10.47
C ALA A 535 16.87 -7.55 9.50
N CYS A 536 17.99 -8.27 9.24
CA CYS A 536 18.97 -7.89 8.22
C CYS A 536 18.33 -7.81 6.83
N GLY A 537 17.57 -8.84 6.42
CA GLY A 537 16.84 -8.84 5.15
C GLY A 537 15.86 -7.65 5.04
N CYS A 538 15.17 -7.29 6.12
CA CYS A 538 14.29 -6.12 6.18
C CYS A 538 15.06 -4.80 6.02
N PHE A 539 16.28 -4.71 6.57
CA PHE A 539 17.16 -3.56 6.35
C PHE A 539 17.53 -3.42 4.87
N PHE A 540 17.99 -4.48 4.21
CA PHE A 540 18.30 -4.43 2.77
C PHE A 540 17.05 -4.17 1.91
N SER A 541 15.91 -4.76 2.27
CA SER A 541 14.62 -4.54 1.61
C SER A 541 14.18 -3.06 1.62
N THR A 542 14.48 -2.33 2.71
CA THR A 542 14.12 -0.91 2.86
C THR A 542 15.20 0.05 2.36
N ALA A 543 16.47 -0.35 2.38
CA ALA A 543 17.60 0.45 1.94
C ALA A 543 17.69 0.57 0.41
N PHE A 544 17.30 -0.48 -0.32
CA PHE A 544 17.43 -0.54 -1.78
C PHE A 544 16.08 -0.50 -2.50
N ASN A 545 16.07 0.07 -3.71
CA ASN A 545 14.87 0.20 -4.53
C ASN A 545 14.56 -1.03 -5.39
N SER A 546 15.54 -1.92 -5.59
CA SER A 546 15.42 -3.12 -6.40
C SER A 546 16.07 -4.32 -5.70
N VAL A 547 15.43 -5.48 -5.82
CA VAL A 547 15.93 -6.74 -5.26
C VAL A 547 17.30 -7.14 -5.83
N PRO A 548 17.56 -7.03 -7.14
CA PRO A 548 18.89 -7.36 -7.69
C PRO A 548 20.01 -6.48 -7.12
N LEU A 549 19.74 -5.19 -6.89
CA LEU A 549 20.73 -4.29 -6.29
C LEU A 549 20.99 -4.66 -4.83
N ALA A 550 19.95 -5.00 -4.06
CA ALA A 550 20.10 -5.47 -2.68
C ALA A 550 20.97 -6.74 -2.63
N MET A 551 20.70 -7.71 -3.51
CA MET A 551 21.46 -8.96 -3.61
C MET A 551 22.94 -8.74 -3.95
N ALA A 552 23.26 -7.77 -4.81
CA ALA A 552 24.64 -7.46 -5.19
C ALA A 552 25.51 -7.04 -3.98
N TYR A 553 24.93 -6.42 -2.96
CA TYR A 553 25.63 -6.07 -1.72
C TYR A 553 25.50 -7.14 -0.63
N LEU A 554 24.36 -7.83 -0.58
CA LEU A 554 24.09 -8.83 0.45
C LEU A 554 24.93 -10.10 0.27
N VAL A 555 25.06 -10.63 -0.96
CA VAL A 555 25.80 -11.87 -1.21
C VAL A 555 27.28 -11.78 -0.81
N PRO A 556 28.04 -10.72 -1.13
CA PRO A 556 29.40 -10.57 -0.62
C PRO A 556 29.47 -10.47 0.90
N LEU A 557 28.50 -9.81 1.54
CA LEU A 557 28.43 -9.72 3.00
C LEU A 557 28.21 -11.10 3.65
N ASP A 558 27.36 -11.92 3.05
CA ASP A 558 27.11 -13.30 3.48
C ASP A 558 28.37 -14.14 3.45
N TYR A 559 29.17 -14.06 2.38
CA TYR A 559 30.45 -14.77 2.29
C TYR A 559 31.42 -14.34 3.39
N ILE A 560 31.47 -13.05 3.73
CA ILE A 560 32.29 -12.55 4.83
C ILE A 560 31.85 -13.19 6.15
N PHE A 561 30.56 -13.14 6.47
CA PHE A 561 30.04 -13.73 7.72
C PHE A 561 30.17 -15.25 7.78
N MET A 562 30.04 -15.93 6.65
CA MET A 562 30.26 -17.36 6.53
C MET A 562 31.70 -17.73 6.88
N ILE A 563 32.67 -17.06 6.26
CA ILE A 563 34.10 -17.32 6.47
C ILE A 563 34.50 -16.98 7.91
N THR A 564 33.99 -15.87 8.46
CA THR A 564 34.28 -15.43 9.82
C THR A 564 33.29 -15.94 10.87
N SER A 565 32.59 -17.06 10.59
CA SER A 565 31.65 -17.71 11.51
C SER A 565 32.32 -18.49 12.65
N GLY A 566 33.66 -18.55 12.65
CA GLY A 566 34.45 -19.28 13.64
C GLY A 566 34.66 -20.75 13.32
N ILE A 567 34.04 -21.28 12.26
CA ILE A 567 34.21 -22.69 11.83
C ILE A 567 35.39 -22.85 10.88
N PHE A 568 35.49 -21.97 9.88
CA PHE A 568 36.53 -22.06 8.83
C PHE A 568 37.84 -21.41 9.25
N ILE A 569 37.76 -20.32 10.01
CA ILE A 569 38.93 -19.56 10.47
C ILE A 569 38.83 -19.38 11.98
N LYS A 570 39.92 -19.69 12.69
CA LYS A 570 40.06 -19.45 14.12
C LYS A 570 40.01 -17.96 14.41
N ILE A 571 39.16 -17.52 15.34
CA ILE A 571 38.93 -16.09 15.63
C ILE A 571 40.26 -15.36 15.96
N SER A 572 41.11 -15.98 16.77
CA SER A 572 42.38 -15.39 17.21
C SER A 572 43.39 -15.17 16.07
N SER A 573 43.19 -15.81 14.92
CA SER A 573 44.04 -15.70 13.75
C SER A 573 43.55 -14.67 12.72
N LEU A 574 42.41 -14.01 12.97
CA LEU A 574 41.86 -13.02 12.06
C LEU A 574 42.77 -11.79 11.95
N PRO A 575 43.10 -11.33 10.73
CA PRO A 575 43.83 -10.09 10.54
C PRO A 575 43.07 -8.90 11.13
N LEU A 576 43.80 -7.88 11.61
CA LEU A 576 43.22 -6.67 12.21
C LEU A 576 42.15 -6.01 11.32
N ALA A 577 42.33 -6.06 10.00
CA ALA A 577 41.40 -5.51 9.01
C ALA A 577 40.02 -6.17 9.01
N PHE A 578 39.92 -7.45 9.40
CA PHE A 578 38.67 -8.21 9.47
C PHE A 578 38.18 -8.44 10.89
N TYR A 579 38.90 -7.95 11.90
CA TYR A 579 38.53 -8.11 13.30
C TYR A 579 37.13 -7.54 13.60
N TRP A 580 36.68 -6.51 12.90
CA TRP A 580 35.35 -5.93 13.10
C TRP A 580 34.19 -6.89 12.78
N THR A 581 34.40 -7.91 11.93
CA THR A 581 33.32 -8.80 11.48
C THR A 581 32.76 -9.64 12.61
N GLN A 582 33.57 -9.94 13.64
CA GLN A 582 33.14 -10.69 14.81
C GLN A 582 32.01 -9.98 15.58
N PHE A 583 31.98 -8.64 15.54
CA PHE A 583 30.97 -7.88 16.27
C PHE A 583 29.60 -7.87 15.57
N LEU A 584 29.59 -8.09 14.25
CA LEU A 584 28.42 -8.02 13.40
C LEU A 584 27.90 -9.41 12.98
N SER A 585 28.71 -10.46 13.15
CA SER A 585 28.39 -11.83 12.74
C SER A 585 27.53 -12.55 13.78
N TRP A 586 26.22 -12.60 13.56
CA TRP A 586 25.32 -13.45 14.36
C TRP A 586 25.59 -14.95 14.15
N MET A 587 26.16 -15.33 13.00
CA MET A 587 26.59 -16.70 12.74
C MET A 587 27.70 -17.13 13.69
N LEU A 588 28.65 -16.23 13.97
CA LEU A 588 29.73 -16.48 14.95
C LEU A 588 29.17 -16.68 16.35
N TYR A 589 28.34 -15.74 16.82
CA TYR A 589 27.73 -15.82 18.16
C TYR A 589 26.88 -17.08 18.34
N ALA A 590 26.09 -17.44 17.32
CA ALA A 590 25.27 -18.65 17.35
C ALA A 590 26.14 -19.91 17.33
N ASN A 591 27.20 -19.93 16.53
CA ASN A 591 28.11 -21.06 16.45
C ASN A 591 28.86 -21.29 17.77
N GLU A 592 29.38 -20.23 18.40
CA GLU A 592 30.04 -20.32 19.71
C GLU A 592 29.04 -20.80 20.78
N ALA A 593 27.84 -20.21 20.86
CA ALA A 593 26.82 -20.61 21.84
C ALA A 593 26.35 -22.06 21.68
N MET A 594 26.10 -22.49 20.43
CA MET A 594 25.68 -23.86 20.14
C MET A 594 26.81 -24.86 20.37
N THR A 595 28.06 -24.49 20.07
CA THR A 595 29.24 -25.33 20.34
C THR A 595 29.45 -25.51 21.84
N ILE A 596 29.38 -24.44 22.64
CA ILE A 596 29.47 -24.51 24.11
C ILE A 596 28.38 -25.46 24.66
N ALA A 597 27.15 -25.34 24.15
CA ALA A 597 26.04 -26.19 24.58
C ALA A 597 26.27 -27.69 24.31
N GLN A 598 26.94 -28.03 23.21
CA GLN A 598 27.23 -29.43 22.86
C GLN A 598 28.41 -29.99 23.64
N TRP A 599 29.48 -29.22 23.82
CA TRP A 599 30.77 -29.75 24.32
C TRP A 599 31.06 -29.47 25.80
N SER A 600 30.37 -28.52 26.43
CA SER A 600 30.59 -28.20 27.85
C SER A 600 30.36 -29.41 28.76
N GLY A 601 31.38 -29.75 29.55
CA GLY A 601 31.35 -30.91 30.45
C GLY A 601 31.53 -32.29 29.79
N VAL A 602 31.94 -32.38 28.52
CA VAL A 602 32.29 -33.65 27.85
C VAL A 602 33.74 -34.01 28.20
N GLN A 603 33.96 -35.19 28.78
CA GLN A 603 35.27 -35.60 29.33
C GLN A 603 35.95 -36.75 28.59
N ASN A 604 35.27 -37.42 27.65
CA ASN A 604 35.83 -38.59 26.98
C ASN A 604 35.47 -38.60 25.48
N ILE A 605 36.41 -38.12 24.65
CA ILE A 605 36.36 -38.21 23.20
C ILE A 605 37.40 -39.24 22.75
N THR A 606 36.94 -40.26 22.03
CA THR A 606 37.79 -41.34 21.53
C THR A 606 38.68 -40.86 20.39
N CYS A 607 39.95 -41.28 20.43
CA CYS A 607 40.90 -41.10 19.33
C CYS A 607 41.56 -42.45 19.02
N PHE A 608 41.54 -42.85 17.74
CA PHE A 608 42.06 -44.15 17.30
C PHE A 608 43.49 -44.08 16.76
N GLU A 609 43.92 -42.91 16.26
CA GLU A 609 45.27 -42.68 15.73
C GLU A 609 45.80 -41.34 16.25
N GLU A 610 46.86 -41.39 17.07
CA GLU A 610 47.62 -40.21 17.49
C GLU A 610 48.83 -40.03 16.56
N SER A 611 48.94 -38.89 15.89
CA SER A 611 50.12 -38.51 15.11
C SER A 611 50.55 -37.08 15.45
N ALA A 612 51.85 -36.78 15.35
CA ALA A 612 52.37 -35.45 15.65
C ALA A 612 51.79 -34.35 14.74
N ASP A 613 51.27 -34.72 13.56
CA ASP A 613 50.67 -33.82 12.58
C ASP A 613 49.14 -33.62 12.79
N LEU A 614 48.48 -34.50 13.58
CA LEU A 614 47.04 -34.47 13.87
C LEU A 614 46.80 -34.65 15.39
N PRO A 615 46.84 -33.58 16.20
CA PRO A 615 46.54 -33.67 17.63
C PRO A 615 45.08 -34.06 17.88
N CYS A 616 44.86 -35.07 18.73
CA CYS A 616 43.54 -35.54 19.13
C CYS A 616 42.86 -34.60 20.15
N PHE A 617 41.54 -34.49 20.07
CA PHE A 617 40.73 -33.89 21.15
C PHE A 617 40.32 -34.98 22.14
N HIS A 618 40.60 -34.80 23.43
CA HIS A 618 40.21 -35.77 24.46
C HIS A 618 39.03 -35.27 25.29
N THR A 619 38.90 -33.96 25.42
CA THR A 619 37.83 -33.30 26.17
C THR A 619 37.06 -32.31 25.31
N GLY A 620 35.86 -31.95 25.74
CA GLY A 620 35.09 -30.88 25.12
C GLY A 620 35.79 -29.52 25.22
N GLN A 621 36.63 -29.29 26.23
CA GLN A 621 37.43 -28.08 26.34
C GLN A 621 38.45 -27.97 25.21
N ASP A 622 39.10 -29.08 24.83
CA ASP A 622 40.04 -29.11 23.70
C ASP A 622 39.34 -28.70 22.38
N VAL A 623 38.08 -29.09 22.22
CA VAL A 623 37.25 -28.69 21.08
C VAL A 623 36.95 -27.19 21.11
N LEU A 624 36.64 -26.62 22.28
CA LEU A 624 36.40 -25.18 22.43
C LEU A 624 37.66 -24.35 22.18
N ASP A 625 38.81 -24.79 22.70
CA ASP A 625 40.09 -24.10 22.57
C ASP A 625 40.59 -24.07 21.12
N LYS A 626 40.29 -25.12 20.33
CA LYS A 626 40.54 -25.15 18.88
C LYS A 626 39.95 -23.92 18.18
N TYR A 627 38.72 -23.56 18.53
CA TYR A 627 37.98 -22.45 17.93
C TYR A 627 38.16 -21.12 18.69
N SER A 628 38.86 -21.12 19.83
CA SER A 628 38.99 -19.98 20.75
C SER A 628 37.65 -19.54 21.36
N PHE A 629 36.81 -20.50 21.71
CA PHE A 629 35.53 -20.29 22.36
C PHE A 629 35.67 -20.41 23.87
N ASN A 630 34.94 -19.58 24.62
CA ASN A 630 34.92 -19.62 26.08
C ASN A 630 33.50 -19.86 26.59
N GLU A 631 33.32 -20.79 27.53
CA GLU A 631 32.02 -21.10 28.14
C GLU A 631 31.32 -19.87 28.74
N ASP A 632 32.10 -18.92 29.29
CA ASP A 632 31.57 -17.67 29.87
C ASP A 632 30.86 -16.76 28.85
N ASN A 633 31.16 -16.93 27.55
CA ASN A 633 30.59 -16.10 26.49
C ASN A 633 29.15 -16.47 26.14
N LEU A 634 28.59 -17.56 26.66
CA LEU A 634 27.27 -18.07 26.27
C LEU A 634 26.17 -16.99 26.35
N TYR A 635 26.02 -16.34 27.51
CA TYR A 635 25.01 -15.30 27.71
C TYR A 635 25.31 -14.04 26.90
N ARG A 636 26.59 -13.69 26.76
CA ARG A 636 27.04 -12.55 25.97
C ARG A 636 26.65 -12.72 24.49
N ASN A 637 26.79 -13.93 23.96
CA ASN A 637 26.47 -14.25 22.58
C ASN A 637 24.96 -14.14 22.30
N ILE A 638 24.13 -14.67 23.20
CA ILE A 638 22.67 -14.55 23.09
C ILE A 638 22.23 -13.07 23.14
N LEU A 639 22.78 -12.29 24.08
CA LEU A 639 22.53 -10.85 24.18
C LEU A 639 23.00 -10.09 22.95
N ALA A 640 24.16 -10.46 22.38
CA ALA A 640 24.69 -9.84 21.17
C ALA A 640 23.76 -10.07 19.96
N ILE A 641 23.24 -11.30 19.78
CA ILE A 641 22.28 -11.59 18.70
C ILE A 641 20.99 -10.77 18.87
N MET A 642 20.47 -10.63 20.10
CA MET A 642 19.30 -9.77 20.36
C MET A 642 19.60 -8.29 20.11
N GLY A 643 20.80 -7.83 20.45
CA GLY A 643 21.27 -6.48 20.14
C GLY A 643 21.33 -6.22 18.63
N LEU A 644 21.85 -7.17 17.86
CA LEU A 644 21.88 -7.10 16.39
C LEU A 644 20.47 -7.08 15.79
N TYR A 645 19.56 -7.92 16.31
CA TYR A 645 18.16 -7.94 15.90
C TYR A 645 17.50 -6.55 16.02
N LEU A 646 17.66 -5.90 17.19
CA LEU A 646 17.16 -4.54 17.40
C LEU A 646 17.87 -3.52 16.50
N GLY A 647 19.19 -3.62 16.36
CA GLY A 647 19.99 -2.74 15.53
C GLY A 647 19.54 -2.74 14.06
N PHE A 648 19.37 -3.92 13.45
CA PHE A 648 18.91 -4.03 12.07
C PHE A 648 17.48 -3.52 11.88
N HIS A 649 16.56 -3.77 12.82
CA HIS A 649 15.21 -3.21 12.75
C HIS A 649 15.18 -1.69 12.86
N LEU A 650 16.02 -1.09 13.70
CA LEU A 650 16.16 0.36 13.79
C LEU A 650 16.72 0.96 12.49
N MET A 651 17.74 0.32 11.90
CA MET A 651 18.29 0.73 10.61
C MET A 651 17.25 0.61 9.48
N ALA A 652 16.51 -0.50 9.43
CA ALA A 652 15.45 -0.73 8.44
C ALA A 652 14.33 0.31 8.56
N TYR A 653 13.86 0.58 9.78
CA TYR A 653 12.88 1.63 10.05
C TYR A 653 13.39 3.00 9.61
N TYR A 654 14.64 3.36 9.94
CA TYR A 654 15.23 4.62 9.54
C TYR A 654 15.32 4.76 8.02
N CYS A 655 15.74 3.70 7.30
CA CYS A 655 15.76 3.66 5.84
C CYS A 655 14.37 3.89 5.25
N LEU A 656 13.36 3.18 5.75
CA LEU A 656 11.97 3.33 5.28
C LEU A 656 11.42 4.74 5.58
N TRP A 657 11.67 5.27 6.78
CA TRP A 657 11.27 6.62 7.17
C TRP A 657 11.91 7.68 6.28
N ARG A 658 13.22 7.59 6.05
CA ARG A 658 13.96 8.49 5.17
C ARG A 658 13.42 8.44 3.74
N ARG A 659 13.09 7.25 3.23
CA ARG A 659 12.51 7.06 1.90
C ARG A 659 11.10 7.65 1.79
N ALA A 660 10.31 7.56 2.87
CA ALA A 660 8.98 8.15 2.93
C ALA A 660 8.98 9.69 3.00
N HIS A 661 10.04 10.32 3.54
CA HIS A 661 10.14 11.77 3.71
C HIS A 661 11.00 12.49 2.66
N LYS A 662 11.84 11.76 1.92
CA LYS A 662 12.69 12.33 0.84
C LYS A 662 11.94 12.63 -0.46
N ILE A 663 10.74 12.09 -0.65
CA ILE A 663 9.93 12.13 -1.88
C ILE A 663 8.58 12.73 -1.58
#